data_AF-A0LT48-F1
#
_entry.id   AF-A0LT48-F1
#
_cell.length_a   1.000
_cell.length_b   1.000
_cell.length_c   1.000
_cell.angle_alpha   90.00
_cell.angle_beta   90.00
_cell.angle_gamma   90.00
#
_symmetry.space_group_name_H-M   'P 1'
#
loop_
_entity.id
_entity.type
_entity.pdbx_description
1 polymer ?
#
loop_
_entity_poly.entity_id
_entity_poly.type
_entity_poly.pdbx_seq_one_letter_code
_entity_poly.pdbx_strand_id
1 'polypeptide(L)'
;MTTSSISGSSSSNSSSGVGTFVSSTGSNSRIDGLISGLNTTAIINAIMQQAAQPQTNLKNQLTVEQAKLTAYQGINQQLAALQSAADAVTSPTTWQAMAVTSSSASVTASVSAGAQAGTFTFDVTQLASGQTSVSANTVSSTSTIVTTGSPVTLTVGSGSPVTINTGDGSLAAVAAGINSANLGVQASIVQVGTSSYRLQLSSTSTGADTAFTISGLNGGPLGSFNNTSTAQDAVITVGAGTPGQYTISSHTNTFNQVLPGLTFTVSQVASGVSLTVTPDASGIADKIKAMVDAANAVLSSIDTATAYDPSNQQASVLTGDLTVNQIRNSILSAVSSIVGANQSATSVGLSVTKDGQITFDANAFQAAYTANPAAAQSALGPGGSFAPAQSGLTGTVTLQNSSDATVPGSYNVTVTQAATKATGTIDTSSGLTAGQTITVSLGGTSITYTVQSGDTVQTVVDGLNALAAQNSLGVSASVDPTNGSLIDLTANGYGSAYTFTSSATGGLVASAVTPGKDVAGTINGQPAQGVGQLLYTMPGTPGVDAITLTVTLTPADVAALGGGSAGTFTYTAGAAQALARVAETATDPVRGSLTSVINGENSTIADLNTQIANWQVVLDTKQAALEAQWASLESQLSALQAMSAQLGSAILSLQNQSTSRSGG
;
A
#
# COMPACT_ATOMS: atom_id res chain seq x y z
N MET A 1 14.15 -5.26 5.75
CA MET A 1 15.48 -4.61 5.86
C MET A 1 15.39 -3.53 6.92
N THR A 2 16.29 -3.55 7.89
CA THR A 2 16.38 -2.59 8.99
C THR A 2 16.82 -1.23 8.45
N THR A 3 15.94 -0.24 8.56
CA THR A 3 16.19 1.15 8.18
C THR A 3 16.89 1.88 9.33
N SER A 4 18.17 2.21 9.15
CA SER A 4 18.93 3.02 10.09
C SER A 4 18.56 4.50 9.94
N SER A 5 17.83 5.00 10.91
CA SER A 5 17.55 6.42 11.13
C SER A 5 18.76 7.11 11.77
N ILE A 6 19.31 8.12 11.10
CA ILE A 6 20.33 8.99 11.70
C ILE A 6 19.60 10.06 12.52
N SER A 7 19.56 9.83 13.83
CA SER A 7 19.15 10.81 14.84
C SER A 7 20.32 11.76 15.12
N GLY A 8 20.14 13.05 14.83
CA GLY A 8 21.05 14.11 15.29
C GLY A 8 20.93 14.29 16.80
N SER A 9 21.94 13.82 17.54
CA SER A 9 22.10 14.10 18.96
C SER A 9 22.89 15.40 19.14
N SER A 10 22.19 16.39 19.67
CA SER A 10 22.74 17.57 20.34
C SER A 10 23.68 17.14 21.48
N SER A 11 24.93 17.60 21.43
CA SER A 11 25.85 17.51 22.57
C SER A 11 26.11 18.90 23.13
N SER A 12 25.86 18.99 24.43
CA SER A 12 25.94 20.15 25.29
C SER A 12 27.38 20.57 25.53
N ASN A 13 27.58 21.88 25.35
CA ASN A 13 28.78 22.62 25.70
C ASN A 13 29.04 22.55 27.22
N SER A 14 30.21 22.08 27.63
CA SER A 14 30.72 22.17 29.00
C SER A 14 32.16 22.67 28.96
N SER A 15 32.29 23.98 29.18
CA SER A 15 33.55 24.70 29.34
C SER A 15 34.21 24.41 30.68
N SER A 16 35.52 24.13 30.71
CA SER A 16 36.40 24.48 31.83
C SER A 16 37.87 24.47 31.43
N GLY A 17 38.46 25.68 31.37
CA GLY A 17 39.85 25.98 31.69
C GLY A 17 40.92 25.62 30.65
N VAL A 18 41.47 26.63 29.97
CA VAL A 18 42.86 27.12 30.13
C VAL A 18 43.01 28.42 29.31
N GLY A 19 43.55 29.47 29.95
CA GLY A 19 44.35 30.48 29.26
C GLY A 19 43.65 31.75 28.78
N THR A 20 43.32 32.64 29.71
CA THR A 20 43.08 34.06 29.45
C THR A 20 44.32 34.69 28.80
N PHE A 21 44.30 34.86 27.47
CA PHE A 21 45.04 35.94 26.83
C PHE A 21 44.03 37.01 26.42
N VAL A 22 43.96 38.04 27.25
CA VAL A 22 43.32 39.30 26.92
C VAL A 22 44.10 39.92 25.75
N SER A 23 43.68 39.68 24.51
CA SER A 23 43.98 40.60 23.42
C SER A 23 42.83 41.58 23.36
N SER A 24 43.05 42.72 24.01
CA SER A 24 42.19 43.90 23.97
C SER A 24 41.59 44.09 22.57
N THR A 25 40.26 44.07 22.49
CA THR A 25 39.52 44.83 21.49
C THR A 25 39.70 46.31 21.82
N GLY A 26 40.95 46.79 21.71
CA GLY A 26 41.20 48.17 21.43
C GLY A 26 40.70 48.36 20.00
N SER A 27 39.77 49.29 19.83
CA SER A 27 39.56 49.97 18.57
C SER A 27 40.89 50.61 18.15
N ASN A 28 41.82 49.80 17.64
CA ASN A 28 42.83 50.29 16.73
C ASN A 28 42.05 50.50 15.44
N SER A 29 41.37 51.65 15.36
CA SER A 29 41.27 52.38 14.11
C SER A 29 42.67 52.34 13.52
N ARG A 30 42.93 51.36 12.65
CA ARG A 30 44.12 51.35 11.81
C ARG A 30 44.08 52.71 11.18
N ILE A 31 45.07 53.52 11.53
CA ILE A 31 45.05 54.93 11.19
C ILE A 31 45.31 54.97 9.68
N ASP A 32 44.24 54.87 8.91
CA ASP A 32 44.23 54.64 7.48
C ASP A 32 44.97 55.78 6.79
N GLY A 33 46.19 55.49 6.31
CA GLY A 33 46.97 56.42 5.50
C GLY A 33 47.25 57.78 6.15
N LEU A 34 47.36 57.90 7.47
CA LEU A 34 47.58 59.22 8.11
C LEU A 34 48.86 59.92 7.60
N ILE A 35 49.84 59.11 7.20
CA ILE A 35 51.16 59.55 6.77
C ILE A 35 51.25 59.67 5.25
N SER A 36 50.53 58.85 4.47
CA SER A 36 50.60 58.83 3.00
C SER A 36 49.37 59.44 2.28
N GLY A 37 48.26 59.65 2.99
CA GLY A 37 46.96 60.07 2.44
C GLY A 37 46.19 58.98 1.66
N LEU A 38 46.64 57.72 1.66
CA LEU A 38 46.02 56.63 0.89
C LEU A 38 45.03 55.83 1.73
N ASN A 39 43.85 55.53 1.17
CA ASN A 39 42.89 54.60 1.78
C ASN A 39 43.36 53.16 1.55
N THR A 40 44.28 52.71 2.39
CA THR A 40 44.91 51.38 2.33
C THR A 40 43.89 50.25 2.50
N THR A 41 42.85 50.49 3.29
CA THR A 41 41.75 49.53 3.48
C THR A 41 40.99 49.28 2.16
N ALA A 42 40.66 50.35 1.42
CA ALA A 42 40.02 50.24 0.12
C ALA A 42 40.91 49.54 -0.92
N ILE A 43 42.22 49.80 -0.90
CA ILE A 43 43.18 49.16 -1.82
C ILE A 43 43.31 47.66 -1.51
N ILE A 44 43.47 47.28 -0.23
CA ILE A 44 43.52 45.86 0.18
C ILE A 44 42.23 45.16 -0.21
N ASN A 45 41.06 45.76 0.04
CA ASN A 45 39.77 45.20 -0.35
C ASN A 45 39.63 45.02 -1.87
N ALA A 46 40.12 45.98 -2.68
CA ALA A 46 40.10 45.86 -4.14
C ALA A 46 41.01 44.72 -4.65
N ILE A 47 42.21 44.58 -4.07
CA ILE A 47 43.13 43.47 -4.39
C ILE A 47 42.52 42.12 -3.97
N MET A 48 41.89 42.07 -2.80
CA MET A 48 41.22 40.88 -2.30
C MET A 48 40.00 40.50 -3.13
N GLN A 49 39.21 41.46 -3.62
CA GLN A 49 38.10 41.19 -4.55
C GLN A 49 38.57 40.52 -5.84
N GLN A 50 39.67 41.00 -6.43
CA GLN A 50 40.24 40.37 -7.61
C GLN A 50 40.81 38.99 -7.29
N ALA A 51 41.49 38.84 -6.16
CA ALA A 51 42.06 37.57 -5.71
C ALA A 51 40.98 36.51 -5.42
N ALA A 52 39.77 36.93 -5.02
CA ALA A 52 38.64 36.04 -4.71
C ALA A 52 37.90 35.50 -5.95
N GLN A 53 38.17 36.00 -7.16
CA GLN A 53 37.47 35.57 -8.38
C GLN A 53 37.45 34.05 -8.62
N PRO A 54 38.56 33.29 -8.42
CA PRO A 54 38.53 31.83 -8.52
C PRO A 54 37.54 31.19 -7.53
N GLN A 55 37.48 31.69 -6.29
CA GLN A 55 36.53 31.20 -5.30
C GLN A 55 35.07 31.54 -5.69
N THR A 56 34.83 32.73 -6.23
CA THR A 56 33.51 33.12 -6.76
C THR A 56 33.08 32.17 -7.88
N ASN A 57 33.98 31.82 -8.80
CA ASN A 57 33.67 30.87 -9.87
C ASN A 57 33.30 29.48 -9.32
N LEU A 58 34.03 28.98 -8.31
CA LEU A 58 33.69 27.72 -7.65
C LEU A 58 32.35 27.78 -6.92
N LYS A 59 32.02 28.89 -6.24
CA LYS A 59 30.71 29.10 -5.60
C LYS A 59 29.56 29.15 -6.61
N ASN A 60 29.79 29.75 -7.78
CA ASN A 60 28.83 29.75 -8.88
C ASN A 60 28.62 28.32 -9.41
N GLN A 61 29.71 27.55 -9.60
CA GLN A 61 29.62 26.13 -9.98
C GLN A 61 28.86 25.32 -8.92
N LEU A 62 29.17 25.49 -7.64
CA LEU A 62 28.48 24.83 -6.54
C LEU A 62 26.96 25.10 -6.56
N THR A 63 26.56 26.33 -6.86
CA THR A 63 25.14 26.71 -6.98
C THR A 63 24.46 25.95 -8.13
N VAL A 64 25.14 25.81 -9.26
CA VAL A 64 24.64 25.05 -10.42
C VAL A 64 24.51 23.55 -10.08
N GLU A 65 25.53 22.93 -9.49
CA GLU A 65 25.48 21.50 -9.14
C GLU A 65 24.44 21.21 -8.05
N GLN A 66 24.26 22.12 -7.07
CA GLN A 66 23.20 21.98 -6.07
C GLN A 66 21.80 22.04 -6.70
N ALA A 67 21.62 22.88 -7.72
CA ALA A 67 20.37 22.95 -8.47
C ALA A 67 20.12 21.67 -9.29
N LYS A 68 21.16 21.10 -9.93
CA LYS A 68 21.06 19.80 -10.63
C LYS A 68 20.70 18.68 -9.67
N LEU A 69 21.39 18.58 -8.53
CA LEU A 69 21.11 17.59 -7.50
C LEU A 69 19.65 17.67 -7.05
N THR A 70 19.14 18.88 -6.80
CA THR A 70 17.74 19.10 -6.42
C THR A 70 16.78 18.63 -7.51
N ALA A 71 17.07 18.92 -8.78
CA ALA A 71 16.26 18.47 -9.92
C ALA A 71 16.25 16.94 -10.05
N TYR A 72 17.40 16.27 -9.97
CA TYR A 72 17.47 14.81 -10.01
C TYR A 72 16.75 14.16 -8.81
N GLN A 73 16.89 14.71 -7.61
CA GLN A 73 16.17 14.24 -6.42
C GLN A 73 14.65 14.42 -6.56
N GLY A 74 14.21 15.51 -7.18
CA GLY A 74 12.80 15.73 -7.51
C GLY A 74 12.26 14.66 -8.45
N ILE A 75 12.97 14.40 -9.55
CA ILE A 75 12.61 13.35 -10.51
C ILE A 75 12.63 11.96 -9.85
N ASN A 76 13.61 11.69 -8.99
CA ASN A 76 13.72 10.42 -8.25
C ASN A 76 12.49 10.17 -7.36
N GLN A 77 12.01 11.20 -6.66
CA GLN A 77 10.79 11.12 -5.86
C GLN A 77 9.54 10.86 -6.72
N GLN A 78 9.43 11.51 -7.89
CA GLN A 78 8.31 11.26 -8.81
C GLN A 78 8.35 9.84 -9.39
N LEU A 79 9.53 9.32 -9.70
CA LEU A 79 9.69 7.93 -10.16
C LEU A 79 9.31 6.93 -9.06
N ALA A 80 9.67 7.18 -7.80
CA ALA A 80 9.24 6.34 -6.69
C ALA A 80 7.70 6.35 -6.50
N ALA A 81 7.05 7.50 -6.72
CA ALA A 81 5.58 7.59 -6.72
C ALA A 81 4.96 6.82 -7.90
N LEU A 82 5.56 6.91 -9.09
CA LEU A 82 5.17 6.10 -10.25
C LEU A 82 5.30 4.61 -9.98
N GLN A 83 6.43 4.16 -9.41
CA GLN A 83 6.63 2.76 -9.03
C GLN A 83 5.53 2.29 -8.08
N SER A 84 5.28 3.05 -7.00
CA SER A 84 4.24 2.70 -6.02
C SER A 84 2.84 2.62 -6.63
N ALA A 85 2.50 3.55 -7.53
CA ALA A 85 1.22 3.54 -8.21
C ALA A 85 1.09 2.38 -9.21
N ALA A 86 2.17 2.06 -9.91
CA ALA A 86 2.23 0.92 -10.81
C ALA A 86 2.12 -0.42 -10.05
N ASP A 87 2.83 -0.57 -8.92
CA ASP A 87 2.77 -1.75 -8.06
C ASP A 87 1.36 -1.99 -7.49
N ALA A 88 0.64 -0.90 -7.17
CA ALA A 88 -0.75 -1.00 -6.76
C ALA A 88 -1.65 -1.59 -7.86
N VAL A 89 -1.36 -1.35 -9.13
CA VAL A 89 -2.09 -1.91 -10.28
C VAL A 89 -1.66 -3.35 -10.57
N THR A 90 -0.38 -3.71 -10.39
CA THR A 90 0.10 -5.08 -10.62
C THR A 90 -0.32 -6.06 -9.51
N SER A 91 -0.68 -5.55 -8.33
CA SER A 91 -1.10 -6.37 -7.20
C SER A 91 -2.35 -7.23 -7.50
N PRO A 92 -2.32 -8.56 -7.26
CA PRO A 92 -3.47 -9.44 -7.45
C PRO A 92 -4.71 -9.04 -6.64
N THR A 93 -4.53 -8.46 -5.46
CA THR A 93 -5.64 -8.06 -4.59
C THR A 93 -6.46 -6.91 -5.17
N THR A 94 -5.85 -6.08 -6.02
CA THR A 94 -6.56 -5.01 -6.75
C THR A 94 -7.62 -5.59 -7.68
N TRP A 95 -7.31 -6.70 -8.35
CA TRP A 95 -8.18 -7.34 -9.33
C TRP A 95 -9.24 -8.26 -8.72
N GLN A 96 -9.12 -8.54 -7.41
CA GLN A 96 -10.09 -9.32 -6.63
C GLN A 96 -11.04 -8.42 -5.80
N ALA A 97 -10.86 -7.10 -5.88
CA ALA A 97 -11.70 -6.15 -5.16
C ALA A 97 -13.15 -6.24 -5.64
N MET A 98 -14.07 -6.22 -4.69
CA MET A 98 -15.51 -6.19 -4.93
C MET A 98 -16.06 -4.84 -4.49
N ALA A 99 -17.14 -4.41 -5.14
CA ALA A 99 -17.94 -3.26 -4.77
C ALA A 99 -19.38 -3.72 -4.51
N VAL A 100 -20.12 -2.96 -3.71
CA VAL A 100 -21.54 -3.20 -3.46
C VAL A 100 -22.34 -1.93 -3.73
N THR A 101 -23.47 -2.10 -4.43
CA THR A 101 -24.43 -1.04 -4.70
C THR A 101 -25.75 -1.37 -4.04
N SER A 102 -26.41 -0.36 -3.48
CA SER A 102 -27.74 -0.47 -2.86
C SER A 102 -28.78 0.17 -3.75
N SER A 103 -29.93 -0.47 -3.91
CA SER A 103 -31.09 0.15 -4.58
C SER A 103 -31.82 1.19 -3.72
N SER A 104 -31.49 1.30 -2.43
CA SER A 104 -32.15 2.22 -1.50
C SER A 104 -31.16 3.04 -0.68
N ALA A 105 -31.36 4.36 -0.62
CA ALA A 105 -30.56 5.27 0.20
C ALA A 105 -30.69 5.01 1.71
N SER A 106 -31.74 4.29 2.13
CA SER A 106 -31.91 3.86 3.53
C SER A 106 -30.99 2.72 3.93
N VAL A 107 -30.24 2.14 2.99
CA VAL A 107 -29.31 1.04 3.24
C VAL A 107 -27.94 1.39 2.68
N THR A 108 -26.93 1.42 3.56
CA THR A 108 -25.53 1.56 3.18
C THR A 108 -24.84 0.21 3.34
N ALA A 109 -24.00 -0.16 2.38
CA ALA A 109 -23.35 -1.46 2.37
C ALA A 109 -21.86 -1.33 2.09
N SER A 110 -21.10 -2.30 2.56
CA SER A 110 -19.67 -2.43 2.37
C SER A 110 -19.31 -3.90 2.17
N VAL A 111 -18.21 -4.15 1.47
CA VAL A 111 -17.69 -5.49 1.24
C VAL A 111 -16.25 -5.60 1.70
N SER A 112 -15.87 -6.77 2.21
CA SER A 112 -14.51 -7.12 2.60
C SER A 112 -13.96 -8.28 1.75
N ALA A 113 -12.71 -8.66 2.01
CA ALA A 113 -12.12 -9.85 1.38
C ALA A 113 -13.02 -11.09 1.56
N GLY A 114 -13.15 -11.89 0.50
CA GLY A 114 -14.00 -13.07 0.46
C GLY A 114 -15.44 -12.82 0.01
N ALA A 115 -15.84 -11.56 -0.24
CA ALA A 115 -17.12 -11.26 -0.88
C ALA A 115 -17.19 -11.88 -2.28
N GLN A 116 -18.36 -12.44 -2.61
CA GLN A 116 -18.64 -13.03 -3.92
C GLN A 116 -19.64 -12.17 -4.68
N ALA A 117 -19.52 -12.16 -6.01
CA ALA A 117 -20.47 -11.46 -6.85
C ALA A 117 -21.87 -12.09 -6.73
N GLY A 118 -22.90 -11.25 -6.67
CA GLY A 118 -24.28 -11.70 -6.47
C GLY A 118 -25.20 -10.58 -6.04
N THR A 119 -26.49 -10.88 -5.97
CA THR A 119 -27.53 -9.93 -5.52
C THR A 119 -28.24 -10.51 -4.30
N PHE A 120 -28.33 -9.70 -3.24
CA PHE A 120 -29.05 -10.03 -2.02
C PHE A 120 -30.23 -9.08 -1.85
N THR A 121 -31.45 -9.63 -1.92
CA THR A 121 -32.70 -8.86 -1.84
C THR A 121 -33.44 -9.15 -0.54
N PHE A 122 -33.88 -8.12 0.16
CA PHE A 122 -34.58 -8.21 1.43
C PHE A 122 -35.51 -7.02 1.68
N ASP A 123 -36.41 -7.22 2.63
CA ASP A 123 -37.24 -6.17 3.23
C ASP A 123 -36.71 -5.86 4.63
N VAL A 124 -36.53 -4.57 4.94
CA VAL A 124 -36.31 -4.10 6.31
C VAL A 124 -37.67 -3.98 6.96
N THR A 125 -37.99 -4.88 7.88
CA THR A 125 -39.30 -4.93 8.55
C THR A 125 -39.29 -4.25 9.91
N GLN A 126 -38.13 -4.20 10.58
CA GLN A 126 -37.98 -3.57 11.88
C GLN A 126 -36.57 -2.99 12.05
N LEU A 127 -36.47 -1.83 12.69
CA LEU A 127 -35.20 -1.26 13.13
C LEU A 127 -34.91 -1.61 14.58
N ALA A 128 -33.63 -1.73 14.91
CA ALA A 128 -33.17 -1.86 16.28
C ALA A 128 -33.41 -0.54 17.01
N SER A 129 -34.04 -0.61 18.18
CA SER A 129 -34.21 0.52 19.09
C SER A 129 -33.83 0.12 20.52
N GLY A 130 -33.41 1.11 21.30
CA GLY A 130 -33.19 0.97 22.74
C GLY A 130 -34.45 1.38 23.50
N GLN A 131 -34.65 0.81 24.69
CA GLN A 131 -35.78 1.18 25.52
C GLN A 131 -35.65 2.64 26.00
N THR A 132 -36.77 3.37 26.01
CA THR A 132 -36.89 4.64 26.74
C THR A 132 -38.13 4.58 27.63
N SER A 133 -37.96 4.95 28.89
CA SER A 133 -39.01 4.95 29.92
C SER A 133 -39.08 6.32 30.59
N VAL A 134 -40.28 6.84 30.80
CA VAL A 134 -40.49 8.16 31.42
C VAL A 134 -41.42 8.01 32.62
N SER A 135 -41.12 8.72 33.71
CA SER A 135 -41.98 8.78 34.88
C SER A 135 -43.38 9.29 34.53
N ALA A 136 -44.45 8.68 35.04
CA ALA A 136 -45.84 9.03 34.76
C ALA A 136 -46.26 10.35 35.41
N ASN A 137 -45.71 10.65 36.58
CA ASN A 137 -45.95 11.91 37.28
C ASN A 137 -44.78 12.89 37.10
N THR A 138 -45.04 14.15 37.42
CA THR A 138 -44.05 15.21 37.50
C THR A 138 -43.79 15.59 38.96
N VAL A 139 -42.60 16.12 39.24
CA VAL A 139 -42.25 16.73 40.52
C VAL A 139 -41.94 18.21 40.35
N SER A 140 -42.04 18.97 41.43
CA SER A 140 -41.96 20.43 41.39
C SER A 140 -40.54 21.00 41.27
N SER A 141 -39.54 20.22 41.67
CA SER A 141 -38.12 20.62 41.67
C SER A 141 -37.21 19.40 41.48
N THR A 142 -35.97 19.63 41.03
CA THR A 142 -34.91 18.61 40.99
C THR A 142 -34.45 18.18 42.39
N SER A 143 -34.68 19.01 43.39
CA SER A 143 -34.41 18.72 44.81
C SER A 143 -35.55 17.97 45.51
N THR A 144 -36.68 17.74 44.84
CA THR A 144 -37.79 16.96 45.42
C THR A 144 -37.32 15.54 45.72
N ILE A 145 -37.58 15.07 46.94
CA ILE A 145 -37.26 13.70 47.37
C ILE A 145 -38.23 12.73 46.69
N VAL A 146 -37.69 11.79 45.89
CA VAL A 146 -38.45 10.81 45.11
C VAL A 146 -38.32 9.39 45.65
N THR A 147 -37.40 9.15 46.60
CA THR A 147 -37.26 7.89 47.34
C THR A 147 -36.68 8.14 48.73
N THR A 148 -37.13 7.38 49.74
CA THR A 148 -36.77 7.62 51.16
C THR A 148 -36.40 6.35 51.95
N GLY A 149 -36.23 5.18 51.32
CA GLY A 149 -35.83 3.99 52.10
C GLY A 149 -35.85 2.63 51.42
N SER A 150 -36.45 2.49 50.24
CA SER A 150 -36.34 1.24 49.45
C SER A 150 -35.13 1.32 48.52
N PRO A 151 -34.29 0.25 48.43
CA PRO A 151 -33.20 0.24 47.48
C PRO A 151 -33.76 0.37 46.06
N VAL A 152 -33.29 1.39 45.34
CA VAL A 152 -33.58 1.52 43.91
C VAL A 152 -32.68 0.54 43.18
N THR A 153 -33.28 -0.36 42.41
CA THR A 153 -32.51 -1.34 41.63
C THR A 153 -32.80 -1.19 40.14
N LEU A 154 -31.77 -1.25 39.32
CA LEU A 154 -31.86 -1.29 37.87
C LEU A 154 -31.42 -2.67 37.38
N THR A 155 -32.25 -3.28 36.54
CA THR A 155 -31.94 -4.55 35.88
C THR A 155 -31.97 -4.33 34.38
N VAL A 156 -30.93 -4.73 33.66
CA VAL A 156 -30.84 -4.64 32.18
C VAL A 156 -30.78 -6.05 31.60
N GLY A 157 -31.57 -6.30 30.56
CA GLY A 157 -31.76 -7.59 29.92
C GLY A 157 -32.17 -8.68 30.92
N SER A 158 -31.53 -9.84 30.81
CA SER A 158 -31.61 -10.95 31.76
C SER A 158 -30.60 -10.87 32.91
N GLY A 159 -29.93 -9.71 33.08
CA GLY A 159 -28.93 -9.48 34.11
C GLY A 159 -29.49 -9.51 35.54
N SER A 160 -28.61 -9.50 36.52
CA SER A 160 -28.99 -9.40 37.94
C SER A 160 -29.35 -7.94 38.31
N PRO A 161 -30.30 -7.72 39.23
CA PRO A 161 -30.61 -6.36 39.72
C PRO A 161 -29.42 -5.70 40.39
N VAL A 162 -29.07 -4.48 39.97
CA VAL A 162 -27.98 -3.68 40.57
C VAL A 162 -28.59 -2.57 41.41
N THR A 163 -28.13 -2.42 42.65
CA THR A 163 -28.59 -1.35 43.54
C THR A 163 -27.93 -0.03 43.15
N ILE A 164 -28.75 1.01 42.99
CA ILE A 164 -28.34 2.37 42.63
C ILE A 164 -28.13 3.18 43.91
N ASN A 165 -26.99 3.87 44.01
CA ASN A 165 -26.77 4.85 45.07
C ASN A 165 -27.57 6.12 44.76
N THR A 166 -28.65 6.34 45.51
CA THR A 166 -29.56 7.48 45.29
C THR A 166 -29.20 8.72 46.10
N GLY A 167 -28.08 8.73 46.83
CA GLY A 167 -27.66 9.87 47.66
C GLY A 167 -28.73 10.28 48.68
N ASP A 168 -29.13 11.56 48.64
CA ASP A 168 -30.19 12.12 49.50
C ASP A 168 -31.62 11.73 49.07
N GLY A 169 -31.78 10.96 47.99
CA GLY A 169 -33.07 10.54 47.46
C GLY A 169 -33.78 11.61 46.62
N SER A 170 -33.15 12.76 46.37
CA SER A 170 -33.67 13.78 45.45
C SER A 170 -33.70 13.28 44.00
N LEU A 171 -34.56 13.86 43.16
CA LEU A 171 -34.59 13.56 41.73
C LEU A 171 -33.20 13.72 41.07
N ALA A 172 -32.46 14.77 41.46
CA ALA A 172 -31.10 15.01 41.00
C ALA A 172 -30.13 13.88 41.41
N ALA A 173 -30.16 13.47 42.69
CA ALA A 173 -29.28 12.41 43.19
C ALA A 173 -29.63 11.04 42.59
N VAL A 174 -30.91 10.74 42.35
CA VAL A 174 -31.33 9.51 41.66
C VAL A 174 -30.84 9.48 40.21
N ALA A 175 -31.01 10.56 39.46
CA ALA A 175 -30.51 10.62 38.07
C ALA A 175 -28.98 10.50 38.00
N ALA A 176 -28.26 11.19 38.89
CA ALA A 176 -26.81 11.09 39.00
C ALA A 176 -26.37 9.67 39.39
N GLY A 177 -27.07 9.03 40.33
CA GLY A 177 -26.81 7.66 40.76
C GLY A 177 -26.95 6.65 39.62
N ILE A 178 -28.02 6.75 38.81
CA ILE A 178 -28.23 5.87 37.66
C ILE A 178 -27.11 6.05 36.63
N ASN A 179 -26.78 7.29 36.26
CA ASN A 179 -25.70 7.57 35.31
C ASN A 179 -24.33 7.09 35.83
N SER A 180 -24.08 7.21 37.15
CA SER A 180 -22.82 6.78 37.77
C SER A 180 -22.69 5.26 37.85
N ALA A 181 -23.80 4.52 37.82
CA ALA A 181 -23.79 3.06 37.82
C ALA A 181 -23.27 2.47 36.48
N ASN A 182 -23.29 3.25 35.40
CA ASN A 182 -22.76 2.89 34.07
C ASN A 182 -23.28 1.53 33.54
N LEU A 183 -24.58 1.28 33.69
CA LEU A 183 -25.22 0.01 33.32
C LEU A 183 -25.79 0.00 31.89
N GLY A 184 -25.39 0.94 31.03
CA GLY A 184 -25.97 1.10 29.70
C GLY A 184 -27.34 1.78 29.67
N VAL A 185 -27.72 2.47 30.76
CA VAL A 185 -28.92 3.30 30.84
C VAL A 185 -28.54 4.71 31.29
N GLN A 186 -28.95 5.71 30.49
CA GLN A 186 -28.80 7.13 30.77
C GLN A 186 -30.06 7.66 31.45
N ALA A 187 -29.90 8.36 32.57
CA ALA A 187 -30.97 9.10 33.23
C ALA A 187 -30.88 10.60 32.94
N SER A 188 -32.00 11.19 32.55
CA SER A 188 -32.14 12.60 32.23
C SER A 188 -33.35 13.20 32.94
N ILE A 189 -33.20 14.40 33.47
CA ILE A 189 -34.32 15.15 34.06
C ILE A 189 -34.88 16.08 33.00
N VAL A 190 -36.13 15.85 32.61
CA VAL A 190 -36.81 16.60 31.55
C VAL A 190 -37.78 17.58 32.18
N GLN A 191 -37.56 18.89 31.96
CA GLN A 191 -38.52 19.91 32.36
C GLN A 191 -39.67 19.97 31.35
N VAL A 192 -40.89 19.67 31.80
CA VAL A 192 -42.09 19.63 30.95
C VAL A 192 -43.02 20.83 31.19
N GLY A 193 -42.63 21.74 32.09
CA GLY A 193 -43.32 22.99 32.40
C GLY A 193 -42.64 23.76 33.53
N THR A 194 -43.17 24.93 33.90
CA THR A 194 -42.69 25.69 35.06
C THR A 194 -42.84 24.84 36.33
N SER A 195 -41.75 24.62 37.04
CA SER A 195 -41.72 23.78 38.26
C SER A 195 -42.37 22.41 38.03
N SER A 196 -42.03 21.75 36.91
CA SER A 196 -42.59 20.45 36.54
C SER A 196 -41.55 19.62 35.78
N TYR A 197 -41.04 18.58 36.44
CA TYR A 197 -39.93 17.76 35.98
C TYR A 197 -40.30 16.27 35.94
N ARG A 198 -39.83 15.56 34.91
CA ARG A 198 -39.92 14.08 34.77
C ARG A 198 -38.54 13.46 34.78
N LEU A 199 -38.45 12.22 35.24
CA LEU A 199 -37.27 11.38 35.03
C LEU A 199 -37.46 10.57 33.75
N GLN A 200 -36.56 10.75 32.79
CA GLN A 200 -36.46 9.93 31.59
C GLN A 200 -35.24 9.01 31.73
N LEU A 201 -35.43 7.74 31.43
CA LEU A 201 -34.39 6.73 31.35
C LEU A 201 -34.32 6.25 29.90
N SER A 202 -33.13 6.22 29.31
CA SER A 202 -32.93 5.75 27.93
C SER A 202 -31.75 4.77 27.89
N SER A 203 -31.92 3.63 27.22
CA SER A 203 -30.81 2.74 26.92
C SER A 203 -29.79 3.45 26.03
N THR A 204 -28.49 3.24 26.27
CA THR A 204 -27.41 3.77 25.43
C THR A 204 -27.14 2.91 24.20
N SER A 205 -27.76 1.72 24.12
CA SER A 205 -27.60 0.75 23.04
C SER A 205 -28.97 0.30 22.52
N THR A 206 -29.00 -0.27 21.32
CA THR A 206 -30.20 -0.87 20.72
C THR A 206 -30.22 -2.39 20.93
N GLY A 207 -31.37 -3.00 20.67
CA GLY A 207 -31.53 -4.47 20.69
C GLY A 207 -32.37 -4.92 21.87
N ALA A 208 -33.05 -6.06 21.71
CA ALA A 208 -33.99 -6.60 22.70
C ALA A 208 -33.35 -6.83 24.08
N ASP A 209 -32.08 -7.25 24.11
CA ASP A 209 -31.32 -7.51 25.34
C ASP A 209 -31.01 -6.25 26.16
N THR A 210 -31.24 -5.07 25.58
CA THR A 210 -31.04 -3.78 26.27
C THR A 210 -32.29 -3.28 27.00
N ALA A 211 -33.38 -4.08 26.99
CA ALA A 211 -34.55 -3.78 27.79
C ALA A 211 -34.16 -3.63 29.26
N PHE A 212 -34.77 -2.71 30.00
CA PHE A 212 -34.44 -2.51 31.40
C PHE A 212 -35.69 -2.34 32.27
N THR A 213 -35.54 -2.67 33.55
CA THR A 213 -36.56 -2.45 34.56
C THR A 213 -35.96 -1.70 35.74
N ILE A 214 -36.71 -0.71 36.23
CA ILE A 214 -36.36 0.07 37.41
C ILE A 214 -37.33 -0.28 38.53
N SER A 215 -36.80 -0.68 39.68
CA SER A 215 -37.58 -1.00 40.89
C SER A 215 -37.19 -0.07 42.04
N GLY A 216 -38.07 0.05 43.03
CA GLY A 216 -37.86 0.97 44.17
C GLY A 216 -38.27 2.42 43.92
N LEU A 217 -38.67 2.78 42.69
CA LEU A 217 -39.24 4.10 42.34
C LEU A 217 -40.73 4.04 41.96
N ASN A 218 -41.25 2.86 41.57
CA ASN A 218 -42.64 2.69 41.14
C ASN A 218 -43.61 2.92 42.32
N GLY A 219 -44.66 3.71 42.08
CA GLY A 219 -45.69 4.02 43.08
C GLY A 219 -45.32 5.15 44.05
N GLY A 220 -44.12 5.74 43.92
CA GLY A 220 -43.69 6.93 44.66
C GLY A 220 -44.09 8.26 43.96
N PRO A 221 -43.45 9.39 44.32
CA PRO A 221 -43.74 10.70 43.72
C PRO A 221 -43.62 10.76 42.19
N LEU A 222 -42.80 9.89 41.60
CA LEU A 222 -42.62 9.77 40.15
C LEU A 222 -43.71 8.93 39.45
N GLY A 223 -44.57 8.24 40.21
CA GLY A 223 -45.58 7.33 39.67
C GLY A 223 -44.96 6.07 39.05
N SER A 224 -45.66 5.48 38.08
CA SER A 224 -45.13 4.37 37.27
C SER A 224 -44.22 4.87 36.15
N PHE A 225 -43.35 4.01 35.62
CA PHE A 225 -42.57 4.33 34.42
C PHE A 225 -43.26 3.76 33.17
N ASN A 226 -43.56 4.63 32.21
CA ASN A 226 -44.17 4.25 30.94
C ASN A 226 -43.09 4.17 29.85
N ASN A 227 -43.08 3.09 29.08
CA ASN A 227 -42.16 2.95 27.95
C ASN A 227 -42.66 3.79 26.76
N THR A 228 -41.85 4.75 26.31
CA THR A 228 -42.09 5.53 25.10
C THR A 228 -41.47 4.91 23.86
N SER A 229 -40.46 4.05 24.05
CA SER A 229 -39.88 3.18 23.02
C SER A 229 -39.45 1.86 23.67
N THR A 230 -39.63 0.75 22.96
CA THR A 230 -39.23 -0.59 23.39
C THR A 230 -37.84 -0.94 22.87
N ALA A 231 -37.08 -1.66 23.69
CA ALA A 231 -35.86 -2.32 23.25
C ALA A 231 -36.23 -3.47 22.30
N GLN A 232 -35.69 -3.46 21.10
CA GLN A 232 -35.96 -4.48 20.09
C GLN A 232 -34.81 -4.56 19.09
N ASP A 233 -34.66 -5.72 18.47
CA ASP A 233 -33.66 -5.97 17.44
C ASP A 233 -34.12 -5.44 16.07
N ALA A 234 -33.17 -5.12 15.19
CA ALA A 234 -33.46 -4.93 13.79
C ALA A 234 -33.82 -6.28 13.16
N VAL A 235 -34.80 -6.29 12.26
CA VAL A 235 -35.23 -7.49 11.56
C VAL A 235 -35.34 -7.20 10.08
N ILE A 236 -34.70 -8.05 9.29
CA ILE A 236 -34.89 -8.11 7.85
C ILE A 236 -35.54 -9.43 7.47
N THR A 237 -36.24 -9.41 6.33
CA THR A 237 -36.95 -10.56 5.79
C THR A 237 -36.50 -10.79 4.36
N VAL A 238 -36.09 -12.02 4.05
CA VAL A 238 -35.70 -12.43 2.70
C VAL A 238 -36.83 -13.25 2.08
N GLY A 239 -37.13 -13.00 0.80
CA GLY A 239 -38.15 -13.75 0.07
C GLY A 239 -39.57 -13.52 0.60
N ALA A 240 -39.89 -12.30 1.04
CA ALA A 240 -41.19 -11.96 1.58
C ALA A 240 -42.34 -12.39 0.65
N GLY A 241 -43.33 -13.10 1.21
CA GLY A 241 -44.48 -13.60 0.45
C GLY A 241 -44.21 -14.88 -0.36
N THR A 242 -43.03 -15.50 -0.22
CA THR A 242 -42.70 -16.80 -0.86
C THR A 242 -42.65 -17.94 0.17
N PRO A 243 -42.84 -19.21 -0.24
CA PRO A 243 -42.74 -20.36 0.67
C PRO A 243 -41.36 -20.53 1.34
N GLY A 244 -40.31 -19.92 0.77
CA GLY A 244 -38.93 -19.97 1.29
C GLY A 244 -38.55 -18.77 2.15
N GLN A 245 -39.51 -17.99 2.64
CA GLN A 245 -39.27 -16.80 3.46
C GLN A 245 -38.53 -17.14 4.76
N TYR A 246 -37.52 -16.33 5.10
CA TYR A 246 -36.83 -16.40 6.39
C TYR A 246 -36.48 -15.01 6.90
N THR A 247 -36.18 -14.90 8.19
CA THR A 247 -35.83 -13.63 8.84
C THR A 247 -34.42 -13.70 9.42
N ILE A 248 -33.76 -12.54 9.45
CA ILE A 248 -32.46 -12.35 10.10
C ILE A 248 -32.61 -11.20 11.08
N SER A 249 -32.16 -11.38 12.31
CA SER A 249 -32.16 -10.35 13.34
C SER A 249 -30.75 -9.83 13.64
N SER A 250 -30.66 -8.58 14.09
CA SER A 250 -29.44 -7.98 14.63
C SER A 250 -29.78 -7.08 15.81
N HIS A 251 -28.97 -7.11 16.86
CA HIS A 251 -29.12 -6.21 18.00
C HIS A 251 -28.89 -4.73 17.64
N THR A 252 -28.24 -4.48 16.51
CA THR A 252 -28.03 -3.14 15.98
C THR A 252 -28.68 -2.99 14.61
N ASN A 253 -28.71 -1.77 14.09
CA ASN A 253 -29.12 -1.54 12.71
C ASN A 253 -28.05 -1.98 11.68
N THR A 254 -26.94 -2.56 12.11
CA THR A 254 -25.89 -3.11 11.26
C THR A 254 -25.97 -4.63 11.24
N PHE A 255 -25.99 -5.20 10.05
CA PHE A 255 -25.98 -6.63 9.79
C PHE A 255 -24.59 -7.00 9.26
N ASN A 256 -23.84 -7.73 10.08
CA ASN A 256 -22.48 -8.14 9.77
C ASN A 256 -22.45 -9.54 9.17
N GLN A 257 -21.69 -9.73 8.09
CA GLN A 257 -21.37 -11.04 7.52
C GLN A 257 -22.60 -11.92 7.22
N VAL A 258 -23.73 -11.30 6.82
CA VAL A 258 -24.95 -12.03 6.42
C VAL A 258 -24.65 -12.97 5.24
N LEU A 259 -23.80 -12.49 4.34
CA LEU A 259 -23.05 -13.31 3.40
C LEU A 259 -21.56 -13.12 3.69
N PRO A 260 -20.70 -14.09 3.35
CA PRO A 260 -19.26 -13.93 3.50
C PRO A 260 -18.77 -12.61 2.91
N GLY A 261 -18.20 -11.75 3.75
CA GLY A 261 -17.65 -10.46 3.33
C GLY A 261 -18.66 -9.35 3.07
N LEU A 262 -19.97 -9.52 3.31
CA LEU A 262 -20.98 -8.48 3.14
C LEU A 262 -21.45 -7.92 4.48
N THR A 263 -21.33 -6.61 4.66
CA THR A 263 -21.84 -5.89 5.83
C THR A 263 -22.67 -4.69 5.39
N PHE A 264 -23.84 -4.48 5.98
CA PHE A 264 -24.72 -3.35 5.66
C PHE A 264 -25.44 -2.79 6.88
N THR A 265 -25.80 -1.52 6.81
CA THR A 265 -26.53 -0.78 7.85
C THR A 265 -27.82 -0.22 7.27
N VAL A 266 -28.92 -0.43 7.99
CA VAL A 266 -30.26 0.04 7.62
C VAL A 266 -30.65 1.24 8.47
N SER A 267 -31.33 2.22 7.90
CA SER A 267 -31.76 3.43 8.62
C SER A 267 -33.26 3.66 8.61
N GLN A 268 -34.00 2.95 7.75
CA GLN A 268 -35.45 3.03 7.63
C GLN A 268 -36.05 1.66 7.27
N VAL A 269 -37.32 1.45 7.63
CA VAL A 269 -38.13 0.33 7.12
C VAL A 269 -38.32 0.56 5.61
N ALA A 270 -38.05 -0.48 4.82
CA ALA A 270 -38.06 -0.42 3.36
C ALA A 270 -38.33 -1.80 2.78
N SER A 271 -39.04 -1.86 1.66
CA SER A 271 -39.35 -3.11 0.94
C SER A 271 -38.63 -3.18 -0.39
N GLY A 272 -38.22 -4.38 -0.80
CA GLY A 272 -37.58 -4.65 -2.09
C GLY A 272 -36.18 -4.08 -2.21
N VAL A 273 -35.44 -3.94 -1.10
CA VAL A 273 -34.06 -3.47 -1.13
C VAL A 273 -33.18 -4.57 -1.72
N SER A 274 -32.35 -4.22 -2.69
CA SER A 274 -31.38 -5.12 -3.31
C SER A 274 -29.97 -4.57 -3.13
N LEU A 275 -29.08 -5.39 -2.59
CA LEU A 275 -27.64 -5.15 -2.56
C LEU A 275 -26.99 -5.99 -3.66
N THR A 276 -26.32 -5.33 -4.60
CA THR A 276 -25.64 -6.00 -5.71
C THR A 276 -24.13 -5.87 -5.53
N VAL A 277 -23.48 -7.02 -5.36
CA VAL A 277 -22.02 -7.14 -5.26
C VAL A 277 -21.46 -7.48 -6.63
N THR A 278 -20.54 -6.67 -7.12
CA THR A 278 -19.85 -6.86 -8.42
C THR A 278 -18.35 -6.63 -8.27
N PRO A 279 -17.52 -7.12 -9.20
CA PRO A 279 -16.14 -6.68 -9.29
C PRO A 279 -16.01 -5.14 -9.31
N ASP A 280 -15.04 -4.59 -8.59
CA ASP A 280 -14.86 -3.14 -8.41
C ASP A 280 -14.12 -2.49 -9.59
N ALA A 281 -14.81 -2.38 -10.73
CA ALA A 281 -14.26 -1.76 -11.93
C ALA A 281 -13.83 -0.30 -11.71
N SER A 282 -14.58 0.45 -10.88
CA SER A 282 -14.30 1.85 -10.57
C SER A 282 -13.04 1.99 -9.73
N GLY A 283 -12.91 1.22 -8.64
CA GLY A 283 -11.72 1.26 -7.79
C GLY A 283 -10.46 0.83 -8.54
N ILE A 284 -10.58 -0.11 -9.49
CA ILE A 284 -9.46 -0.46 -10.40
C ILE A 284 -9.12 0.70 -11.33
N ALA A 285 -10.14 1.35 -11.93
CA ALA A 285 -9.95 2.52 -12.80
C ALA A 285 -9.25 3.67 -12.07
N ASP A 286 -9.58 3.92 -10.81
CA ASP A 286 -8.95 4.96 -9.99
C ASP A 286 -7.45 4.69 -9.76
N LYS A 287 -7.07 3.42 -9.55
CA LYS A 287 -5.65 3.03 -9.41
C LYS A 287 -4.88 3.19 -10.71
N ILE A 288 -5.49 2.81 -11.84
CA ILE A 288 -4.89 3.02 -13.17
C ILE A 288 -4.71 4.51 -13.44
N LYS A 289 -5.72 5.32 -13.09
CA LYS A 289 -5.64 6.77 -13.20
C LYS A 289 -4.50 7.34 -12.35
N ALA A 290 -4.35 6.91 -11.10
CA ALA A 290 -3.26 7.35 -10.23
C ALA A 290 -1.87 7.00 -10.83
N MET A 291 -1.73 5.83 -11.44
CA MET A 291 -0.50 5.44 -12.15
C MET A 291 -0.23 6.33 -13.36
N VAL A 292 -1.26 6.63 -14.17
CA VAL A 292 -1.13 7.53 -15.33
C VAL A 292 -0.78 8.95 -14.90
N ASP A 293 -1.41 9.45 -13.84
CA ASP A 293 -1.12 10.77 -13.27
C ASP A 293 0.34 10.83 -12.76
N ALA A 294 0.81 9.78 -12.08
CA ALA A 294 2.21 9.69 -11.64
C ALA A 294 3.20 9.65 -12.81
N ALA A 295 2.88 8.92 -13.89
CA ALA A 295 3.72 8.89 -15.09
C ALA A 295 3.81 10.27 -15.74
N ASN A 296 2.68 10.97 -15.87
CA ASN A 296 2.64 12.34 -16.38
C ASN A 296 3.36 13.33 -15.46
N ALA A 297 3.35 13.14 -14.14
CA ALA A 297 4.11 13.96 -13.20
C ALA A 297 5.63 13.82 -13.40
N VAL A 298 6.12 12.60 -13.66
CA VAL A 298 7.53 12.37 -14.04
C VAL A 298 7.85 13.10 -15.34
N LEU A 299 7.04 12.92 -16.39
CA LEU A 299 7.24 13.57 -17.68
C LEU A 299 7.28 15.10 -17.54
N SER A 300 6.33 15.68 -16.82
CA SER A 300 6.27 17.13 -16.55
C SER A 300 7.47 17.64 -15.75
N SER A 301 7.95 16.86 -14.78
CA SER A 301 9.17 17.20 -14.02
C SER A 301 10.40 17.19 -14.93
N ILE A 302 10.51 16.23 -15.85
CA ILE A 302 11.61 16.19 -16.82
C ILE A 302 11.48 17.36 -17.80
N ASP A 303 10.28 17.67 -18.29
CA ASP A 303 10.03 18.82 -19.19
C ASP A 303 10.49 20.12 -18.53
N THR A 304 10.08 20.36 -17.28
CA THR A 304 10.45 21.55 -16.52
C THR A 304 11.98 21.64 -16.32
N ALA A 305 12.61 20.52 -15.95
CA ALA A 305 14.05 20.48 -15.69
C ALA A 305 14.90 20.59 -16.97
N THR A 306 14.35 20.24 -18.14
CA THR A 306 15.09 20.22 -19.42
C THR A 306 14.72 21.36 -20.37
N ALA A 307 13.68 22.14 -20.06
CA ALA A 307 13.16 23.21 -20.89
C ALA A 307 14.22 24.27 -21.27
N TYR A 308 14.00 24.93 -22.40
CA TYR A 308 14.73 26.10 -22.82
C TYR A 308 13.74 27.25 -23.00
N ASP A 309 13.97 28.37 -22.32
CA ASP A 309 13.18 29.60 -22.46
C ASP A 309 13.76 30.44 -23.61
N PRO A 310 13.12 30.48 -24.80
CA PRO A 310 13.61 31.25 -25.93
C PRO A 310 13.45 32.76 -25.77
N SER A 311 12.53 33.23 -24.90
CA SER A 311 12.32 34.66 -24.65
C SER A 311 13.45 35.26 -23.83
N ASN A 312 13.96 34.50 -22.84
CA ASN A 312 15.06 34.92 -21.99
C ASN A 312 16.42 34.33 -22.42
N GLN A 313 16.45 33.45 -23.43
CA GLN A 313 17.63 32.67 -23.85
C GLN A 313 18.26 31.88 -22.69
N GLN A 314 17.42 31.32 -21.82
CA GLN A 314 17.84 30.61 -20.61
C GLN A 314 17.54 29.12 -20.71
N ALA A 315 18.58 28.31 -20.52
CA ALA A 315 18.46 26.87 -20.36
C ALA A 315 18.06 26.52 -18.90
N SER A 316 17.17 25.54 -18.74
CA SER A 316 16.93 24.92 -17.44
C SER A 316 18.14 24.09 -17.00
N VAL A 317 18.12 23.72 -15.73
CA VAL A 317 19.27 23.11 -15.05
C VAL A 317 19.73 21.76 -15.63
N LEU A 318 18.85 21.00 -16.29
CA LEU A 318 19.14 19.72 -16.94
C LEU A 318 19.01 19.76 -18.47
N THR A 319 19.02 20.93 -19.10
CA THR A 319 18.94 21.01 -20.57
C THR A 319 20.07 20.20 -21.23
N GLY A 320 19.69 19.26 -22.10
CA GLY A 320 20.63 18.37 -22.80
C GLY A 320 21.06 17.13 -22.03
N ASP A 321 20.55 16.90 -20.81
CA ASP A 321 20.88 15.72 -20.01
C ASP A 321 20.37 14.41 -20.67
N LEU A 322 21.26 13.45 -20.88
CA LEU A 322 20.93 12.18 -21.54
C LEU A 322 20.17 11.21 -20.64
N THR A 323 20.40 11.23 -19.33
CA THR A 323 19.81 10.30 -18.36
C THR A 323 18.30 10.52 -18.25
N VAL A 324 17.87 11.76 -18.05
CA VAL A 324 16.45 12.09 -17.94
C VAL A 324 15.71 11.94 -19.28
N ASN A 325 16.40 12.16 -20.40
CA ASN A 325 15.84 11.91 -21.73
C ASN A 325 15.66 10.41 -22.01
N GLN A 326 16.60 9.55 -21.57
CA GLN A 326 16.43 8.11 -21.64
C GLN A 326 15.23 7.65 -20.82
N ILE A 327 15.08 8.16 -19.58
CA ILE A 327 13.93 7.86 -18.73
C ILE A 327 12.61 8.27 -19.41
N ARG A 328 12.54 9.49 -19.95
CA ARG A 328 11.36 9.97 -20.72
C ARG A 328 11.02 8.98 -21.85
N ASN A 329 12.00 8.61 -22.66
CA ASN A 329 11.79 7.71 -23.79
C ASN A 329 11.38 6.29 -23.34
N SER A 330 11.94 5.79 -22.24
CA SER A 330 11.56 4.50 -21.67
C SER A 330 10.11 4.49 -21.17
N ILE A 331 9.65 5.56 -20.51
CA ILE A 331 8.24 5.72 -20.09
C ILE A 331 7.32 5.72 -21.31
N LEU A 332 7.63 6.55 -22.32
CA LEU A 332 6.80 6.64 -23.53
C LEU A 332 6.79 5.34 -24.32
N SER A 333 7.94 4.65 -24.41
CA SER A 333 8.05 3.35 -25.06
C SER A 333 7.26 2.27 -24.33
N ALA A 334 7.29 2.26 -22.99
CA ALA A 334 6.54 1.30 -22.17
C ALA A 334 5.03 1.39 -22.43
N VAL A 335 4.49 2.61 -22.51
CA VAL A 335 3.06 2.82 -22.80
C VAL A 335 2.76 2.55 -24.29
N SER A 336 3.64 2.99 -25.20
CA SER A 336 3.43 2.83 -26.65
C SER A 336 3.51 1.39 -27.12
N SER A 337 4.36 0.55 -26.53
CA SER A 337 4.46 -0.88 -26.87
C SER A 337 3.14 -1.63 -26.60
N ILE A 338 2.31 -1.10 -25.70
CA ILE A 338 1.06 -1.74 -25.29
C ILE A 338 -0.08 -1.34 -26.21
N VAL A 339 -0.10 -0.06 -26.60
CA VAL A 339 -1.01 0.46 -27.62
C VAL A 339 -0.75 -0.20 -28.99
N GLY A 340 0.50 -0.57 -29.29
CA GLY A 340 0.91 -1.06 -30.61
C GLY A 340 0.96 -2.58 -30.81
N ALA A 341 1.05 -3.41 -29.77
CA ALA A 341 1.49 -4.81 -29.93
C ALA A 341 0.41 -5.90 -30.11
N ASN A 342 -0.90 -5.63 -29.94
CA ASN A 342 -2.06 -6.47 -30.40
C ASN A 342 -3.39 -6.24 -29.64
N GLN A 343 -3.54 -5.20 -28.82
CA GLN A 343 -4.83 -4.91 -28.17
C GLN A 343 -5.08 -3.42 -28.34
N SER A 344 -6.18 -3.06 -29.02
CA SER A 344 -6.53 -1.66 -29.25
C SER A 344 -6.38 -0.86 -27.95
N ALA A 345 -5.70 0.29 -28.00
CA ALA A 345 -5.76 1.35 -26.96
C ALA A 345 -7.20 1.57 -26.44
N THR A 346 -8.19 1.34 -27.29
CA THR A 346 -9.63 1.38 -27.01
C THR A 346 -10.12 0.33 -26.00
N SER A 347 -9.40 -0.78 -25.78
CA SER A 347 -9.79 -1.86 -24.86
C SER A 347 -9.36 -1.64 -23.40
N VAL A 348 -8.41 -0.73 -23.16
CA VAL A 348 -7.94 -0.37 -21.80
C VAL A 348 -8.05 1.12 -21.50
N GLY A 349 -8.51 1.92 -22.47
CA GLY A 349 -8.69 3.36 -22.31
C GLY A 349 -7.38 4.18 -22.28
N LEU A 350 -6.21 3.59 -22.58
CA LEU A 350 -4.92 4.27 -22.55
C LEU A 350 -4.52 4.81 -23.93
N SER A 351 -4.06 6.06 -24.00
CA SER A 351 -3.48 6.60 -25.24
C SER A 351 -2.36 7.62 -24.98
N VAL A 352 -1.47 7.82 -25.96
CA VAL A 352 -0.38 8.81 -25.89
C VAL A 352 -0.66 9.92 -26.90
N THR A 353 -0.67 11.18 -26.45
CA THR A 353 -0.86 12.34 -27.32
C THR A 353 0.40 12.64 -28.13
N LYS A 354 0.27 13.49 -29.16
CA LYS A 354 1.45 13.93 -29.96
C LYS A 354 2.51 14.64 -29.11
N ASP A 355 2.09 15.22 -28.00
CA ASP A 355 2.96 15.95 -27.06
C ASP A 355 3.59 15.02 -26.01
N GLY A 356 3.36 13.71 -26.09
CA GLY A 356 3.92 12.71 -25.17
C GLY A 356 3.14 12.58 -23.86
N GLN A 357 1.95 13.17 -23.74
CA GLN A 357 1.12 13.00 -22.54
C GLN A 357 0.34 11.69 -22.59
N ILE A 358 0.28 10.97 -21.48
CA ILE A 358 -0.50 9.74 -21.34
C ILE A 358 -1.91 10.12 -20.87
N THR A 359 -2.93 9.59 -21.54
CA THR A 359 -4.35 9.83 -21.22
C THR A 359 -5.03 8.51 -20.88
N PHE A 360 -6.04 8.58 -20.01
CA PHE A 360 -6.82 7.44 -19.56
C PHE A 360 -8.32 7.75 -19.60
N ASP A 361 -9.07 6.96 -20.36
CA ASP A 361 -10.54 6.94 -20.38
C ASP A 361 -11.06 5.87 -19.42
N ALA A 362 -11.42 6.30 -18.22
CA ALA A 362 -11.95 5.43 -17.17
C ALA A 362 -13.27 4.76 -17.56
N ASN A 363 -14.10 5.40 -18.39
CA ASN A 363 -15.38 4.83 -18.81
C ASN A 363 -15.18 3.73 -19.85
N ALA A 364 -14.29 3.95 -20.82
CA ALA A 364 -13.92 2.92 -21.78
C ALA A 364 -13.29 1.70 -21.09
N PHE A 365 -12.42 1.93 -20.11
CA PHE A 365 -11.84 0.85 -19.30
C PHE A 365 -12.92 0.07 -18.54
N GLN A 366 -13.81 0.74 -17.81
CA GLN A 366 -14.87 0.07 -17.04
C GLN A 366 -15.79 -0.76 -17.93
N ALA A 367 -16.14 -0.25 -19.13
CA ALA A 367 -16.93 -1.00 -20.11
C ALA A 367 -16.20 -2.27 -20.59
N ALA A 368 -14.90 -2.16 -20.90
CA ALA A 368 -14.09 -3.30 -21.33
C ALA A 368 -13.89 -4.32 -20.20
N TYR A 369 -13.64 -3.86 -18.97
CA TYR A 369 -13.50 -4.71 -17.80
C TYR A 369 -14.79 -5.46 -17.49
N THR A 370 -15.95 -4.80 -17.59
CA THR A 370 -17.26 -5.45 -17.42
C THR A 370 -17.52 -6.51 -18.48
N ALA A 371 -17.08 -6.28 -19.73
CA ALA A 371 -17.23 -7.24 -20.81
C ALA A 371 -16.31 -8.46 -20.66
N ASN A 372 -15.04 -8.25 -20.28
CA ASN A 372 -14.08 -9.32 -20.08
C ASN A 372 -12.99 -8.91 -19.06
N PRO A 373 -13.20 -9.22 -17.76
CA PRO A 373 -12.26 -8.86 -16.69
C PRO A 373 -10.86 -9.44 -16.91
N ALA A 374 -10.78 -10.69 -17.39
CA ALA A 374 -9.50 -11.37 -17.62
C ALA A 374 -8.69 -10.72 -18.75
N ALA A 375 -9.36 -10.32 -19.83
CA ALA A 375 -8.70 -9.62 -20.93
C ALA A 375 -8.23 -8.20 -20.52
N ALA A 376 -9.05 -7.47 -19.76
CA ALA A 376 -8.69 -6.15 -19.24
C ALA A 376 -7.52 -6.25 -18.24
N GLN A 377 -7.52 -7.24 -17.36
CA GLN A 377 -6.42 -7.53 -16.45
C GLN A 377 -5.15 -7.92 -17.22
N SER A 378 -5.24 -8.79 -18.22
CA SER A 378 -4.07 -9.20 -19.01
C SER A 378 -3.48 -8.08 -19.88
N ALA A 379 -4.24 -7.03 -20.18
CA ALA A 379 -3.75 -5.91 -20.96
C ALA A 379 -2.99 -4.87 -20.11
N LEU A 380 -3.27 -4.81 -18.80
CA LEU A 380 -2.63 -3.88 -17.86
C LEU A 380 -1.62 -4.57 -16.92
N GLY A 381 -1.86 -5.85 -16.63
CA GLY A 381 -0.97 -6.76 -15.93
C GLY A 381 -0.16 -7.63 -16.89
N PRO A 382 0.70 -8.52 -16.36
CA PRO A 382 1.49 -9.41 -17.18
C PRO A 382 0.60 -10.36 -17.99
N GLY A 383 0.92 -10.51 -19.26
CA GLY A 383 0.21 -11.43 -20.16
C GLY A 383 1.18 -12.30 -20.93
N GLY A 384 0.61 -13.20 -21.72
CA GLY A 384 1.38 -13.85 -22.76
C GLY A 384 0.53 -14.75 -23.63
N SER A 385 1.05 -15.04 -24.81
CA SER A 385 0.42 -15.91 -25.78
C SER A 385 1.27 -17.15 -26.00
N PHE A 386 0.60 -18.29 -26.12
CA PHE A 386 1.27 -19.56 -26.42
C PHE A 386 1.01 -19.95 -27.88
N ALA A 387 2.09 -20.09 -28.64
CA ALA A 387 2.08 -20.66 -29.97
C ALA A 387 2.57 -22.11 -29.88
N PRO A 388 1.69 -23.11 -30.02
CA PRO A 388 2.09 -24.52 -29.94
C PRO A 388 3.03 -24.90 -31.08
N ALA A 389 4.00 -25.79 -30.80
CA ALA A 389 4.99 -26.23 -31.79
C ALA A 389 4.40 -27.07 -32.93
N GLN A 390 3.25 -27.69 -32.71
CA GLN A 390 2.51 -28.46 -33.71
C GLN A 390 0.99 -28.29 -33.52
N SER A 391 0.25 -28.48 -34.61
CA SER A 391 -1.21 -28.53 -34.57
C SER A 391 -1.71 -29.84 -33.93
N GLY A 392 -2.81 -29.77 -33.19
CA GLY A 392 -3.45 -30.94 -32.59
C GLY A 392 -3.10 -31.23 -31.12
N LEU A 393 -2.27 -30.40 -30.47
CA LEU A 393 -2.11 -30.44 -29.02
C LEU A 393 -3.41 -30.02 -28.33
N THR A 394 -3.80 -30.76 -27.30
CA THR A 394 -5.03 -30.51 -26.53
C THR A 394 -4.80 -29.59 -25.33
N GLY A 395 -3.63 -29.66 -24.70
CA GLY A 395 -3.25 -28.72 -23.64
C GLY A 395 -2.61 -27.43 -24.15
N THR A 396 -2.56 -26.45 -23.25
CA THR A 396 -2.02 -25.12 -23.47
C THR A 396 -0.99 -24.77 -22.41
N VAL A 397 -0.25 -23.68 -22.66
CA VAL A 397 0.60 -23.04 -21.67
C VAL A 397 0.07 -21.64 -21.45
N THR A 398 -0.17 -21.26 -20.19
CA THR A 398 -0.72 -19.95 -19.83
C THR A 398 0.12 -19.33 -18.73
N LEU A 399 0.16 -18.01 -18.66
CA LEU A 399 0.84 -17.33 -17.57
C LEU A 399 0.03 -17.47 -16.29
N GLN A 400 0.66 -17.98 -15.23
CA GLN A 400 0.09 -17.96 -13.88
C GLN A 400 0.58 -16.76 -13.08
N ASN A 401 1.88 -16.49 -13.14
CA ASN A 401 2.50 -15.39 -12.43
C ASN A 401 3.79 -14.94 -13.12
N SER A 402 4.16 -13.68 -12.94
CA SER A 402 5.48 -13.14 -13.29
C SER A 402 5.92 -12.12 -12.24
N SER A 403 7.19 -11.77 -12.28
CA SER A 403 7.77 -10.74 -11.43
C SER A 403 8.18 -9.50 -12.24
N ASP A 404 8.55 -8.45 -11.51
CA ASP A 404 9.31 -7.30 -12.01
C ASP A 404 10.62 -7.72 -12.71
N ALA A 405 11.29 -8.78 -12.26
CA ALA A 405 12.48 -9.32 -12.90
C ALA A 405 12.20 -10.01 -14.25
N THR A 406 10.98 -10.51 -14.49
CA THR A 406 10.64 -11.23 -15.72
C THR A 406 10.70 -10.30 -16.93
N VAL A 407 11.62 -10.55 -17.87
CA VAL A 407 11.84 -9.69 -19.05
C VAL A 407 10.80 -9.99 -20.14
N PRO A 408 10.20 -9.00 -20.83
CA PRO A 408 9.39 -9.22 -22.03
C PRO A 408 10.14 -9.99 -23.12
N GLY A 409 9.52 -11.00 -23.72
CA GLY A 409 10.17 -11.78 -24.77
C GLY A 409 9.54 -13.13 -25.04
N SER A 410 10.06 -13.81 -26.06
CA SER A 410 9.61 -15.16 -26.44
C SER A 410 10.46 -16.22 -25.75
N TYR A 411 9.79 -17.14 -25.06
CA TYR A 411 10.38 -18.22 -24.30
C TYR A 411 9.96 -19.57 -24.90
N ASN A 412 10.94 -20.37 -25.30
CA ASN A 412 10.66 -21.74 -25.72
C ASN A 412 10.31 -22.58 -24.48
N VAL A 413 9.14 -23.22 -24.48
CA VAL A 413 8.70 -24.11 -23.40
C VAL A 413 8.84 -25.55 -23.88
N THR A 414 9.62 -26.35 -23.16
CA THR A 414 9.75 -27.80 -23.40
C THR A 414 9.09 -28.53 -22.26
N VAL A 415 8.21 -29.49 -22.56
CA VAL A 415 7.54 -30.31 -21.56
C VAL A 415 7.95 -31.76 -21.77
N THR A 416 8.69 -32.30 -20.81
CA THR A 416 9.22 -33.66 -20.83
C THR A 416 8.35 -34.66 -20.06
N GLN A 417 7.50 -34.14 -19.16
CA GLN A 417 6.51 -34.92 -18.43
C GLN A 417 5.25 -34.09 -18.21
N ALA A 418 4.09 -34.64 -18.57
CA ALA A 418 2.79 -34.04 -18.27
C ALA A 418 2.44 -34.27 -16.79
N ALA A 419 1.70 -33.33 -16.21
CA ALA A 419 1.13 -33.53 -14.88
C ALA A 419 0.02 -34.59 -14.93
N THR A 420 0.00 -35.51 -13.97
CA THR A 420 -1.05 -36.53 -13.84
C THR A 420 -1.69 -36.50 -12.46
N LYS A 421 -2.94 -36.93 -12.40
CA LYS A 421 -3.65 -37.18 -11.14
C LYS A 421 -3.28 -38.55 -10.61
N ALA A 422 -3.32 -38.72 -9.28
CA ALA A 422 -3.23 -40.05 -8.69
C ALA A 422 -4.51 -40.83 -8.97
N THR A 423 -4.39 -42.12 -9.29
CA THR A 423 -5.54 -43.00 -9.58
C THR A 423 -5.38 -44.34 -8.89
N GLY A 424 -6.49 -44.96 -8.52
CA GLY A 424 -6.55 -46.30 -7.95
C GLY A 424 -7.91 -46.91 -8.19
N THR A 425 -8.05 -48.22 -7.99
CA THR A 425 -9.32 -48.92 -8.20
C THR A 425 -9.67 -49.77 -6.99
N ILE A 426 -10.96 -49.92 -6.72
CA ILE A 426 -11.51 -50.93 -5.82
C ILE A 426 -12.27 -51.95 -6.65
N ASP A 427 -11.84 -53.20 -6.61
CA ASP A 427 -12.52 -54.31 -7.24
C ASP A 427 -13.60 -54.88 -6.31
N THR A 428 -14.85 -54.84 -6.79
CA THR A 428 -16.04 -55.33 -6.08
C THR A 428 -16.61 -56.61 -6.71
N SER A 429 -15.88 -57.26 -7.62
CA SER A 429 -16.31 -58.48 -8.32
C SER A 429 -16.62 -59.67 -7.41
N SER A 430 -16.08 -59.70 -6.18
CA SER A 430 -16.45 -60.67 -5.14
C SER A 430 -17.87 -60.47 -4.58
N GLY A 431 -18.54 -59.38 -4.94
CA GLY A 431 -19.84 -58.97 -4.43
C GLY A 431 -19.76 -58.01 -3.24
N LEU A 432 -20.81 -57.19 -3.08
CA LEU A 432 -20.97 -56.26 -1.96
C LEU A 432 -21.80 -56.91 -0.85
N THR A 433 -21.16 -57.16 0.30
CA THR A 433 -21.78 -57.64 1.54
C THR A 433 -21.68 -56.61 2.65
N ALA A 434 -22.67 -56.60 3.55
CA ALA A 434 -22.73 -55.64 4.65
C ALA A 434 -21.55 -55.82 5.62
N GLY A 435 -20.95 -54.71 6.05
CA GLY A 435 -19.80 -54.69 6.97
C GLY A 435 -18.43 -54.70 6.29
N GLN A 436 -18.35 -54.85 4.96
CA GLN A 436 -17.12 -54.55 4.22
C GLN A 436 -16.80 -53.06 4.32
N THR A 437 -15.51 -52.71 4.39
CA THR A 437 -15.09 -51.31 4.50
C THR A 437 -14.17 -50.92 3.37
N ILE A 438 -14.31 -49.67 2.89
CA ILE A 438 -13.40 -49.02 1.96
C ILE A 438 -12.87 -47.77 2.66
N THR A 439 -11.57 -47.69 2.83
CA THR A 439 -10.89 -46.55 3.45
C THR A 439 -10.03 -45.85 2.42
N VAL A 440 -10.15 -44.52 2.34
CA VAL A 440 -9.34 -43.65 1.46
C VAL A 440 -8.71 -42.58 2.33
N SER A 441 -7.41 -42.34 2.13
CA SER A 441 -6.64 -41.38 2.92
C SER A 441 -5.77 -40.49 2.03
N LEU A 442 -5.79 -39.18 2.27
CA LEU A 442 -4.95 -38.19 1.60
C LEU A 442 -4.55 -37.12 2.61
N GLY A 443 -3.25 -36.80 2.68
CA GLY A 443 -2.75 -35.68 3.50
C GLY A 443 -3.05 -35.80 5.01
N GLY A 444 -3.26 -37.02 5.52
CA GLY A 444 -3.60 -37.28 6.93
C GLY A 444 -5.10 -37.33 7.23
N THR A 445 -5.96 -36.92 6.30
CA THR A 445 -7.42 -37.09 6.41
C THR A 445 -7.81 -38.45 5.85
N SER A 446 -8.59 -39.23 6.60
CA SER A 446 -9.12 -40.52 6.16
C SER A 446 -10.63 -40.55 6.24
N ILE A 447 -11.27 -41.09 5.19
CA ILE A 447 -12.68 -41.46 5.20
C ILE A 447 -12.81 -42.97 5.11
N THR A 448 -13.82 -43.52 5.78
CA THR A 448 -14.16 -44.94 5.69
C THR A 448 -15.64 -45.08 5.38
N TYR A 449 -15.96 -45.68 4.24
CA TYR A 449 -17.32 -46.11 3.92
C TYR A 449 -17.51 -47.56 4.36
N THR A 450 -18.60 -47.84 5.07
CA THR A 450 -18.99 -49.20 5.46
C THR A 450 -20.19 -49.61 4.63
N VAL A 451 -20.03 -50.68 3.83
CA VAL A 451 -21.06 -51.22 2.95
C VAL A 451 -22.27 -51.66 3.77
N GLN A 452 -23.46 -51.23 3.35
CA GLN A 452 -24.73 -51.58 3.95
C GLN A 452 -25.42 -52.70 3.16
N SER A 453 -26.40 -53.37 3.78
CA SER A 453 -27.18 -54.40 3.10
C SER A 453 -27.99 -53.79 1.96
N GLY A 454 -27.79 -54.29 0.74
CA GLY A 454 -28.48 -53.81 -0.46
C GLY A 454 -27.75 -52.69 -1.22
N ASP A 455 -26.54 -52.29 -0.77
CA ASP A 455 -25.71 -51.35 -1.51
C ASP A 455 -25.35 -51.89 -2.90
N THR A 456 -25.50 -51.01 -3.89
CA THR A 456 -24.96 -51.17 -5.24
C THR A 456 -23.59 -50.49 -5.34
N VAL A 457 -22.83 -50.78 -6.40
CA VAL A 457 -21.56 -50.07 -6.65
C VAL A 457 -21.77 -48.55 -6.72
N GLN A 458 -22.88 -48.10 -7.33
CA GLN A 458 -23.21 -46.68 -7.41
C GLN A 458 -23.50 -46.05 -6.04
N THR A 459 -24.24 -46.74 -5.17
CA THR A 459 -24.55 -46.20 -3.83
C THR A 459 -23.28 -46.11 -2.96
N VAL A 460 -22.34 -47.05 -3.13
CA VAL A 460 -21.02 -46.97 -2.49
C VAL A 460 -20.22 -45.77 -3.00
N VAL A 461 -20.23 -45.53 -4.33
CA VAL A 461 -19.60 -44.35 -4.95
C VAL A 461 -20.18 -43.04 -4.41
N ASP A 462 -21.50 -42.93 -4.38
CA ASP A 462 -22.21 -41.75 -3.88
C ASP A 462 -21.88 -41.51 -2.40
N GLY A 463 -21.85 -42.58 -1.59
CA GLY A 463 -21.48 -42.53 -0.19
C GLY A 463 -20.03 -42.10 0.06
N LEU A 464 -19.08 -42.61 -0.74
CA LEU A 464 -17.68 -42.19 -0.69
C LEU A 464 -17.53 -40.70 -1.06
N ASN A 465 -18.20 -40.24 -2.12
CA ASN A 465 -18.17 -38.84 -2.54
C ASN A 465 -18.82 -37.91 -1.50
N ALA A 466 -19.91 -38.33 -0.86
CA ALA A 466 -20.55 -37.57 0.21
C ALA A 466 -19.63 -37.44 1.44
N LEU A 467 -18.97 -38.54 1.85
CA LEU A 467 -17.98 -38.52 2.93
C LEU A 467 -16.77 -37.67 2.57
N ALA A 468 -16.27 -37.75 1.33
CA ALA A 468 -15.17 -36.94 0.86
C ALA A 468 -15.51 -35.44 0.90
N ALA A 469 -16.71 -35.06 0.43
CA ALA A 469 -17.19 -33.68 0.50
C ALA A 469 -17.33 -33.18 1.95
N GLN A 470 -17.93 -33.98 2.84
CA GLN A 470 -18.10 -33.64 4.25
C GLN A 470 -16.75 -33.41 4.97
N ASN A 471 -15.74 -34.21 4.62
CA ASN A 471 -14.43 -34.18 5.27
C ASN A 471 -13.38 -33.38 4.47
N SER A 472 -13.81 -32.68 3.40
CA SER A 472 -12.91 -31.95 2.49
C SER A 472 -11.74 -32.80 1.97
N LEU A 473 -11.98 -34.10 1.74
CA LEU A 473 -10.98 -35.00 1.17
C LEU A 473 -10.94 -34.81 -0.35
N GLY A 474 -9.75 -34.50 -0.89
CA GLY A 474 -9.53 -34.23 -2.31
C GLY A 474 -9.48 -35.46 -3.22
N VAL A 475 -10.36 -36.45 -3.03
CA VAL A 475 -10.45 -37.66 -3.88
C VAL A 475 -11.91 -37.88 -4.28
N SER A 476 -12.14 -38.17 -5.55
CA SER A 476 -13.46 -38.52 -6.09
C SER A 476 -13.53 -39.98 -6.48
N ALA A 477 -14.69 -40.59 -6.30
CA ALA A 477 -15.00 -41.94 -6.75
C ALA A 477 -15.97 -41.92 -7.94
N SER A 478 -15.81 -42.87 -8.87
CA SER A 478 -16.76 -43.14 -9.96
C SER A 478 -16.84 -44.63 -10.26
N VAL A 479 -17.96 -45.07 -10.85
CA VAL A 479 -18.05 -46.43 -11.42
C VAL A 479 -17.22 -46.46 -12.71
N ASP A 480 -16.35 -47.46 -12.87
CA ASP A 480 -15.56 -47.63 -14.10
C ASP A 480 -16.52 -47.81 -15.29
N PRO A 481 -16.40 -46.98 -16.35
CA PRO A 481 -17.33 -46.98 -17.47
C PRO A 481 -17.25 -48.23 -18.35
N THR A 482 -16.17 -49.00 -18.23
CA THR A 482 -15.90 -50.24 -18.97
C THR A 482 -16.18 -51.49 -18.14
N ASN A 483 -16.15 -51.37 -16.80
CA ASN A 483 -16.43 -52.46 -15.88
C ASN A 483 -17.21 -51.98 -14.65
N GLY A 484 -18.53 -52.18 -14.64
CA GLY A 484 -19.41 -51.77 -13.53
C GLY A 484 -19.14 -52.42 -12.17
N SER A 485 -18.18 -53.35 -12.07
CA SER A 485 -17.72 -53.93 -10.80
C SER A 485 -16.48 -53.23 -10.23
N LEU A 486 -15.90 -52.26 -10.93
CA LEU A 486 -14.76 -51.48 -10.45
C LEU A 486 -15.22 -50.08 -10.03
N ILE A 487 -14.65 -49.61 -8.91
CA ILE A 487 -14.75 -48.22 -8.47
C ILE A 487 -13.41 -47.55 -8.76
N ASP A 488 -13.42 -46.57 -9.64
CA ASP A 488 -12.28 -45.71 -9.90
C ASP A 488 -12.18 -44.62 -8.83
N LEU A 489 -11.01 -44.51 -8.22
CA LEU A 489 -10.65 -43.44 -7.30
C LEU A 489 -9.67 -42.51 -8.00
N THR A 490 -9.98 -41.21 -8.06
CA THR A 490 -9.15 -40.20 -8.72
C THR A 490 -8.93 -39.01 -7.80
N ALA A 491 -7.67 -38.59 -7.64
CA ALA A 491 -7.37 -37.37 -6.92
C ALA A 491 -7.94 -36.14 -7.64
N ASN A 492 -8.43 -35.16 -6.89
CA ASN A 492 -8.99 -33.94 -7.46
C ASN A 492 -7.87 -33.04 -8.02
N GLY A 493 -6.71 -33.01 -7.37
CA GLY A 493 -5.53 -32.26 -7.77
C GLY A 493 -4.53 -33.05 -8.64
N TYR A 494 -3.72 -32.33 -9.40
CA TYR A 494 -2.60 -32.88 -10.18
C TYR A 494 -1.31 -32.83 -9.39
N GLY A 495 -0.42 -33.81 -9.61
CA GLY A 495 0.91 -33.79 -9.03
C GLY A 495 1.14 -34.83 -7.95
N SER A 496 2.40 -34.96 -7.53
CA SER A 496 2.83 -35.96 -6.54
C SER A 496 2.26 -35.69 -5.15
N ALA A 497 2.00 -34.43 -4.81
CA ALA A 497 1.42 -33.99 -3.54
C ALA A 497 -0.01 -34.52 -3.30
N TYR A 498 -0.74 -34.90 -4.35
CA TYR A 498 -2.12 -35.40 -4.26
C TYR A 498 -2.19 -36.93 -4.28
N THR A 499 -1.09 -37.62 -3.96
CA THR A 499 -1.06 -39.08 -3.86
C THR A 499 -1.82 -39.54 -2.62
N PHE A 500 -2.87 -40.33 -2.82
CA PHE A 500 -3.67 -40.92 -1.75
C PHE A 500 -3.31 -42.39 -1.54
N THR A 501 -3.84 -42.97 -0.46
CA THR A 501 -3.84 -44.43 -0.23
C THR A 501 -5.26 -44.93 -0.14
N SER A 502 -5.52 -46.13 -0.63
CA SER A 502 -6.80 -46.82 -0.47
C SER A 502 -6.60 -48.23 0.09
N SER A 503 -7.56 -48.70 0.85
CA SER A 503 -7.61 -50.07 1.37
C SER A 503 -9.04 -50.55 1.46
N ALA A 504 -9.28 -51.84 1.23
CA ALA A 504 -10.60 -52.44 1.37
C ALA A 504 -10.52 -53.76 2.16
N THR A 505 -11.64 -54.17 2.77
CA THR A 505 -11.74 -55.38 3.61
C THR A 505 -12.86 -56.31 3.14
N GLY A 506 -12.84 -57.55 3.63
CA GLY A 506 -13.96 -58.49 3.50
C GLY A 506 -14.13 -59.16 2.13
N GLY A 507 -13.10 -59.11 1.28
CA GLY A 507 -13.09 -59.74 -0.05
C GLY A 507 -12.90 -58.74 -1.19
N LEU A 508 -13.21 -57.46 -0.93
CA LEU A 508 -12.87 -56.35 -1.82
C LEU A 508 -11.35 -56.19 -1.96
N VAL A 509 -10.89 -55.83 -3.16
CA VAL A 509 -9.47 -55.63 -3.43
C VAL A 509 -9.21 -54.18 -3.81
N ALA A 510 -8.37 -53.50 -3.03
CA ALA A 510 -7.84 -52.19 -3.41
C ALA A 510 -6.56 -52.37 -4.22
N SER A 511 -6.54 -51.88 -5.45
CA SER A 511 -5.34 -51.83 -6.27
C SER A 511 -4.33 -50.84 -5.69
N ALA A 512 -3.04 -51.08 -5.97
CA ALA A 512 -2.00 -50.10 -5.66
C ALA A 512 -2.31 -48.78 -6.37
N VAL A 513 -2.33 -47.68 -5.61
CA VAL A 513 -2.55 -46.33 -6.16
C VAL A 513 -1.36 -45.96 -7.03
N THR A 514 -1.64 -45.56 -8.27
CA THR A 514 -0.65 -44.94 -9.16
C THR A 514 -0.49 -43.47 -8.73
N PRO A 515 0.71 -43.05 -8.28
CA PRO A 515 0.92 -41.67 -7.86
C PRO A 515 0.71 -40.67 -8.99
N GLY A 516 0.21 -39.48 -8.64
CA GLY A 516 0.22 -38.34 -9.54
C GLY A 516 1.67 -37.89 -9.81
N LYS A 517 1.91 -37.33 -10.99
CA LYS A 517 3.22 -36.75 -11.35
C LYS A 517 3.08 -35.27 -11.60
N ASP A 518 4.09 -34.51 -11.19
CA ASP A 518 4.19 -33.09 -11.49
C ASP A 518 4.64 -32.89 -12.95
N VAL A 519 4.30 -31.74 -13.53
CA VAL A 519 4.84 -31.33 -14.84
C VAL A 519 6.36 -31.20 -14.76
N ALA A 520 7.10 -31.65 -15.76
CA ALA A 520 8.55 -31.44 -15.82
C ALA A 520 8.97 -30.89 -17.17
N GLY A 521 9.92 -29.95 -17.19
CA GLY A 521 10.30 -29.25 -18.41
C GLY A 521 11.36 -28.18 -18.22
N THR A 522 11.58 -27.41 -19.30
CA THR A 522 12.49 -26.26 -19.33
C THR A 522 11.78 -25.05 -19.91
N ILE A 523 12.15 -23.86 -19.43
CA ILE A 523 11.73 -22.59 -20.02
C ILE A 523 12.98 -21.90 -20.57
N ASN A 524 12.98 -21.60 -21.86
CA ASN A 524 14.12 -21.04 -22.61
C ASN A 524 15.42 -21.84 -22.44
N GLY A 525 15.31 -23.17 -22.38
CA GLY A 525 16.43 -24.09 -22.14
C GLY A 525 16.93 -24.14 -20.69
N GLN A 526 16.38 -23.33 -19.79
CA GLN A 526 16.71 -23.40 -18.36
C GLN A 526 15.81 -24.40 -17.63
N PRO A 527 16.35 -25.22 -16.71
CA PRO A 527 15.56 -26.13 -15.89
C PRO A 527 14.46 -25.39 -15.11
N ALA A 528 13.23 -25.89 -15.20
CA ALA A 528 12.10 -25.36 -14.44
C ALA A 528 11.59 -26.42 -13.45
N GLN A 529 11.03 -25.96 -12.32
CA GLN A 529 10.45 -26.83 -11.31
C GLN A 529 8.96 -27.02 -11.54
N GLY A 530 8.51 -28.24 -11.28
CA GLY A 530 7.12 -28.68 -11.42
C GLY A 530 6.42 -28.84 -10.09
N VAL A 531 5.22 -28.27 -9.95
CA VAL A 531 4.29 -28.59 -8.86
C VAL A 531 2.90 -28.71 -9.47
N GLY A 532 2.36 -29.93 -9.53
CA GLY A 532 1.13 -30.23 -10.26
C GLY A 532 1.26 -29.80 -11.71
N GLN A 533 0.39 -28.90 -12.16
CA GLN A 533 0.43 -28.31 -13.51
C GLN A 533 1.28 -27.03 -13.61
N LEU A 534 1.87 -26.57 -12.51
CA LEU A 534 2.67 -25.35 -12.49
C LEU A 534 4.13 -25.67 -12.83
N LEU A 535 4.66 -24.97 -13.83
CA LEU A 535 6.07 -25.01 -14.23
C LEU A 535 6.68 -23.63 -14.01
N TYR A 536 7.69 -23.51 -13.13
CA TYR A 536 8.26 -22.21 -12.76
C TYR A 536 9.79 -22.19 -12.72
N THR A 537 10.37 -21.02 -13.00
CA THR A 537 11.80 -20.76 -12.81
C THR A 537 12.05 -20.07 -11.47
N MET A 538 13.24 -20.26 -10.91
CA MET A 538 13.64 -19.59 -9.67
C MET A 538 14.10 -18.15 -9.95
N PRO A 539 13.96 -17.23 -8.98
CA PRO A 539 14.56 -15.91 -9.04
C PRO A 539 16.07 -15.97 -9.36
N GLY A 540 16.55 -15.13 -10.27
CA GLY A 540 17.93 -15.06 -10.73
C GLY A 540 18.30 -16.03 -11.87
N THR A 541 17.33 -16.71 -12.47
CA THR A 541 17.58 -17.62 -13.60
C THR A 541 17.91 -16.82 -14.88
N PRO A 542 19.11 -16.97 -15.48
CA PRO A 542 19.50 -16.19 -16.65
C PRO A 542 18.53 -16.34 -17.82
N GLY A 543 17.98 -15.21 -18.28
CA GLY A 543 17.14 -15.16 -19.48
C GLY A 543 15.69 -15.60 -19.29
N VAL A 544 15.25 -16.04 -18.10
CA VAL A 544 13.85 -16.41 -17.76
C VAL A 544 13.61 -16.24 -16.26
N ASP A 545 13.64 -15.00 -15.79
CA ASP A 545 13.57 -14.74 -14.35
C ASP A 545 12.14 -14.81 -13.80
N ALA A 546 11.94 -15.60 -12.73
CA ALA A 546 10.73 -15.70 -11.91
C ALA A 546 9.39 -15.68 -12.68
N ILE A 547 9.27 -16.57 -13.68
CA ILE A 547 8.04 -16.80 -14.42
C ILE A 547 7.40 -18.14 -13.99
N THR A 548 6.08 -18.13 -13.77
CA THR A 548 5.30 -19.33 -13.47
C THR A 548 4.27 -19.52 -14.58
N LEU A 549 4.32 -20.68 -15.23
CA LEU A 549 3.41 -21.07 -16.30
C LEU A 549 2.52 -22.22 -15.82
N THR A 550 1.22 -22.14 -16.11
CA THR A 550 0.30 -23.26 -15.97
C THR A 550 0.30 -24.06 -17.28
N VAL A 551 0.66 -25.34 -17.19
CA VAL A 551 0.81 -26.26 -18.31
C VAL A 551 -0.27 -27.33 -18.21
N THR A 552 -1.18 -27.37 -19.18
CA THR A 552 -2.31 -28.33 -19.22
C THR A 552 -2.11 -29.45 -20.24
N LEU A 553 -0.90 -29.58 -20.80
CA LEU A 553 -0.54 -30.65 -21.74
C LEU A 553 -0.74 -32.03 -21.12
N THR A 554 -1.39 -32.91 -21.89
CA THR A 554 -1.69 -34.29 -21.51
C THR A 554 -0.52 -35.23 -21.76
N PRO A 555 -0.50 -36.44 -21.17
CA PRO A 555 0.50 -37.45 -21.52
C PRO A 555 0.54 -37.79 -23.02
N ALA A 556 -0.61 -37.74 -23.70
CA ALA A 556 -0.70 -37.93 -25.14
C ALA A 556 -0.03 -36.78 -25.92
N ASP A 557 -0.23 -35.53 -25.48
CA ASP A 557 0.46 -34.37 -26.06
C ASP A 557 1.99 -34.50 -25.91
N VAL A 558 2.47 -34.84 -24.72
CA VAL A 558 3.91 -35.01 -24.46
C VAL A 558 4.50 -36.17 -25.26
N ALA A 559 3.77 -37.27 -25.41
CA ALA A 559 4.17 -38.38 -26.27
C ALA A 559 4.25 -37.95 -27.75
N ALA A 560 3.27 -37.19 -28.24
CA ALA A 560 3.26 -36.65 -29.60
C ALA A 560 4.40 -35.65 -29.85
N LEU A 561 4.88 -34.98 -28.81
CA LEU A 561 6.03 -34.08 -28.88
C LEU A 561 7.38 -34.82 -28.85
N GLY A 562 7.42 -36.09 -28.45
CA GLY A 562 8.66 -36.88 -28.39
C GLY A 562 9.73 -36.31 -27.46
N GLY A 563 9.32 -35.53 -26.44
CA GLY A 563 10.23 -34.78 -25.56
C GLY A 563 10.79 -33.48 -26.17
N GLY A 564 10.25 -33.04 -27.31
CA GLY A 564 10.56 -31.78 -27.97
C GLY A 564 9.86 -30.56 -27.36
N SER A 565 10.11 -29.39 -27.96
CA SER A 565 9.47 -28.12 -27.58
C SER A 565 7.94 -28.24 -27.68
N ALA A 566 7.24 -27.89 -26.60
CA ALA A 566 5.79 -27.76 -26.61
C ALA A 566 5.34 -26.56 -27.46
N GLY A 567 6.16 -25.52 -27.55
CA GLY A 567 5.88 -24.31 -28.28
C GLY A 567 6.61 -23.10 -27.73
N THR A 568 6.28 -21.93 -28.28
CA THR A 568 6.82 -20.64 -27.85
C THR A 568 5.77 -19.91 -27.02
N PHE A 569 6.11 -19.61 -25.78
CA PHE A 569 5.35 -18.71 -24.93
C PHE A 569 5.93 -17.30 -25.05
N THR A 570 5.18 -16.36 -25.64
CA THR A 570 5.58 -14.95 -25.70
C THR A 570 5.02 -14.22 -24.50
N TYR A 571 5.90 -13.85 -23.58
CA TYR A 571 5.57 -13.04 -22.42
C TYR A 571 5.57 -11.56 -22.79
N THR A 572 4.49 -10.87 -22.41
CA THR A 572 4.32 -9.44 -22.60
C THR A 572 4.11 -8.81 -21.22
N ALA A 573 4.98 -7.89 -20.82
CA ALA A 573 4.73 -7.12 -19.60
C ALA A 573 3.51 -6.21 -19.79
N GLY A 574 2.70 -6.08 -18.74
CA GLY A 574 1.61 -5.11 -18.72
C GLY A 574 2.09 -3.67 -18.56
N ALA A 575 1.21 -2.68 -18.77
CA ALA A 575 1.52 -1.25 -18.66
C ALA A 575 2.10 -0.88 -17.31
N ALA A 576 1.46 -1.39 -16.26
CA ALA A 576 1.90 -1.13 -14.91
C ALA A 576 3.29 -1.73 -14.65
N GLN A 577 3.54 -2.97 -15.06
CA GLN A 577 4.86 -3.59 -14.88
C GLN A 577 5.96 -2.91 -15.69
N ALA A 578 5.67 -2.50 -16.93
CA ALA A 578 6.63 -1.81 -17.76
C ALA A 578 7.01 -0.45 -17.14
N LEU A 579 6.03 0.31 -16.64
CA LEU A 579 6.26 1.57 -15.93
C LEU A 579 7.00 1.38 -14.60
N ALA A 580 6.61 0.38 -13.81
CA ALA A 580 7.29 0.02 -12.56
C ALA A 580 8.77 -0.30 -12.81
N ARG A 581 9.07 -1.10 -13.84
CA ARG A 581 10.46 -1.45 -14.21
C ARG A 581 11.28 -0.24 -14.64
N VAL A 582 10.69 0.70 -15.39
CA VAL A 582 11.41 1.93 -15.78
C VAL A 582 11.77 2.74 -14.54
N ALA A 583 10.82 2.88 -13.61
CA ALA A 583 11.07 3.57 -12.34
C ALA A 583 12.13 2.85 -11.50
N GLU A 584 12.02 1.53 -11.34
CA GLU A 584 12.99 0.72 -10.59
C GLU A 584 14.39 0.79 -11.21
N THR A 585 14.52 0.61 -12.53
CA THR A 585 15.81 0.65 -13.24
C THR A 585 16.49 2.02 -13.11
N ALA A 586 15.72 3.10 -13.01
CA ALA A 586 16.27 4.43 -12.80
C ALA A 586 16.67 4.67 -11.33
N THR A 587 15.84 4.21 -10.39
CA THR A 587 15.93 4.57 -8.96
C THR A 587 16.57 3.50 -8.07
N ASP A 588 16.96 2.35 -8.62
CA ASP A 588 17.59 1.26 -7.87
C ASP A 588 18.79 1.79 -7.04
N PRO A 589 18.86 1.49 -5.73
CA PRO A 589 19.89 2.05 -4.86
C PRO A 589 21.33 1.66 -5.23
N VAL A 590 21.52 0.60 -6.01
CA VAL A 590 22.82 0.00 -6.31
C VAL A 590 23.25 0.25 -7.75
N ARG A 591 22.33 0.09 -8.71
CA ARG A 591 22.60 0.12 -10.15
C ARG A 591 21.75 1.14 -10.90
N GLY A 592 20.91 1.90 -10.20
CA GLY A 592 20.00 2.86 -10.82
C GLY A 592 20.77 3.93 -11.60
N SER A 593 20.34 4.22 -12.83
CA SER A 593 20.98 5.24 -13.67
C SER A 593 20.89 6.63 -13.01
N LEU A 594 19.74 6.97 -12.43
CA LEU A 594 19.54 8.24 -11.72
C LEU A 594 20.28 8.25 -10.38
N THR A 595 20.27 7.12 -9.65
CA THR A 595 21.03 6.96 -8.41
C THR A 595 22.52 7.21 -8.63
N SER A 596 23.09 6.66 -9.71
CA SER A 596 24.49 6.86 -10.08
C SER A 596 24.80 8.34 -10.35
N VAL A 597 23.91 9.05 -11.05
CA VAL A 597 24.07 10.48 -11.32
C VAL A 597 23.99 11.30 -10.03
N ILE A 598 23.01 11.02 -9.16
CA ILE A 598 22.86 11.69 -7.86
C ILE A 598 24.12 11.51 -6.99
N ASN A 599 24.68 10.29 -6.95
CA ASN A 599 25.91 10.01 -6.20
C ASN A 599 27.13 10.73 -6.81
N GLY A 600 27.17 10.84 -8.15
CA GLY A 600 28.16 11.65 -8.86
C GLY A 600 28.08 13.12 -8.48
N GLU A 601 26.90 13.72 -8.54
CA GLU A 601 26.68 15.13 -8.18
C GLU A 601 27.02 15.42 -6.71
N ASN A 602 26.64 14.54 -5.78
CA ASN A 602 27.05 14.66 -4.37
C ASN A 602 28.58 14.68 -4.21
N SER A 603 29.29 13.86 -4.99
CA SER A 603 30.75 13.79 -4.97
C SER A 603 31.37 15.09 -5.52
N THR A 604 30.84 15.61 -6.63
CA THR A 604 31.25 16.91 -7.20
C THR A 604 31.02 18.06 -6.21
N ILE A 605 29.86 18.10 -5.55
CA ILE A 605 29.53 19.10 -4.53
C ILE A 605 30.50 19.03 -3.34
N ALA A 606 30.84 17.82 -2.88
CA ALA A 606 31.81 17.64 -1.79
C ALA A 606 33.21 18.14 -2.17
N ASP A 607 33.64 17.87 -3.40
CA ASP A 607 34.92 18.36 -3.93
C ASP A 607 34.94 19.88 -4.08
N LEU A 608 33.90 20.49 -4.67
CA LEU A 608 33.77 21.94 -4.79
C LEU A 608 33.80 22.64 -3.43
N ASN A 609 33.09 22.11 -2.43
CA ASN A 609 33.13 22.64 -1.06
C ASN A 609 34.55 22.58 -0.47
N THR A 610 35.27 21.49 -0.71
CA THR A 610 36.67 21.33 -0.29
C THR A 610 37.57 22.35 -0.96
N GLN A 611 37.42 22.55 -2.28
CA GLN A 611 38.18 23.56 -3.03
C GLN A 611 37.87 24.99 -2.56
N ILE A 612 36.61 25.32 -2.29
CA ILE A 612 36.19 26.63 -1.77
C ILE A 612 36.81 26.90 -0.39
N ALA A 613 36.81 25.89 0.50
CA ALA A 613 37.43 25.99 1.81
C ALA A 613 38.95 26.20 1.71
N ASN A 614 39.62 25.47 0.81
CA ASN A 614 41.05 25.65 0.56
C ASN A 614 41.38 27.05 0.01
N TRP A 615 40.58 27.56 -0.92
CA TRP A 615 40.73 28.93 -1.43
C TRP A 615 40.48 29.99 -0.35
N GLN A 616 39.59 29.74 0.61
CA GLN A 616 39.38 30.65 1.73
C GLN A 616 40.67 30.82 2.55
N VAL A 617 41.37 29.72 2.85
CA VAL A 617 42.66 29.76 3.56
C VAL A 617 43.72 30.57 2.79
N VAL A 618 43.78 30.40 1.46
CA VAL A 618 44.69 31.15 0.59
C VAL A 618 44.39 32.65 0.63
N LEU A 619 43.11 33.02 0.57
CA LEU A 619 42.67 34.42 0.62
C LEU A 619 42.99 35.04 1.98
N ASP A 620 42.69 34.36 3.08
CA ASP A 620 42.98 34.83 4.45
C ASP A 620 44.49 35.07 4.63
N THR A 621 45.32 34.13 4.15
CA THR A 621 46.79 34.26 4.19
C THR A 621 47.28 35.45 3.37
N LYS A 622 46.72 35.66 2.17
CA LYS A 622 47.08 36.78 1.30
C LYS A 622 46.67 38.12 1.90
N GLN A 623 45.49 38.21 2.51
CA GLN A 623 45.04 39.40 3.21
C GLN A 623 46.00 39.75 4.36
N ALA A 624 46.33 38.77 5.21
CA ALA A 624 47.27 38.97 6.32
C ALA A 624 48.66 39.45 5.83
N ALA A 625 49.17 38.89 4.72
CA ALA A 625 50.42 39.31 4.13
C ALA A 625 50.38 40.75 3.59
N LEU A 626 49.31 41.13 2.89
CA LEU A 626 49.12 42.50 2.40
C LEU A 626 49.03 43.49 3.56
N GLU A 627 48.25 43.16 4.60
CA GLU A 627 48.14 43.98 5.80
C GLU A 627 49.49 44.20 6.49
N ALA A 628 50.33 43.15 6.59
CA ALA A 628 51.67 43.25 7.15
C ALA A 628 52.62 44.10 6.28
N GLN A 629 52.55 43.97 4.95
CA GLN A 629 53.36 44.77 4.02
C GLN A 629 53.00 46.26 4.11
N TRP A 630 51.71 46.59 4.17
CA TRP A 630 51.26 47.97 4.30
C TRP A 630 51.64 48.58 5.65
N ALA A 631 51.52 47.82 6.75
CA ALA A 631 52.00 48.28 8.06
C ALA A 631 53.52 48.58 8.06
N SER A 632 54.32 47.76 7.38
CA SER A 632 55.77 47.98 7.24
C SER A 632 56.10 49.22 6.40
N LEU A 633 55.40 49.41 5.27
CA LEU A 633 55.53 50.59 4.42
C LEU A 633 55.19 51.89 5.18
N GLU A 634 54.13 51.87 5.97
CA GLU A 634 53.72 53.02 6.79
C GLU A 634 54.77 53.35 7.86
N SER A 635 55.37 52.33 8.49
CA SER A 635 56.49 52.50 9.40
C SER A 635 57.71 53.12 8.72
N GLN A 636 58.06 52.70 7.50
CA GLN A 636 59.18 53.26 6.75
C GLN A 636 58.92 54.71 6.30
N LEU A 637 57.69 55.01 5.88
CA LEU A 637 57.29 56.35 5.47
C LEU A 637 57.32 57.32 6.65
N SER A 638 56.88 56.86 7.83
CA SER A 638 57.01 57.61 9.09
C SER A 638 58.47 57.95 9.41
N ALA A 639 59.38 56.98 9.27
CA ALA A 639 60.81 57.19 9.47
C ALA A 639 61.41 58.19 8.44
N LEU A 640 60.97 58.14 7.18
CA LEU A 640 61.39 59.08 6.13
C LEU A 640 60.87 60.50 6.37
N GLN A 641 59.63 60.66 6.85
CA GLN A 641 59.10 61.98 7.22
C GLN A 641 59.81 62.56 8.44
N ALA A 642 60.15 61.72 9.43
CA ALA A 642 60.98 62.14 10.56
C ALA A 642 62.37 62.60 10.08
N MET A 643 62.98 61.86 9.15
CA MET A 643 64.28 62.21 8.56
C MET A 643 64.21 63.49 7.71
N SER A 644 63.15 63.70 6.92
CA SER A 644 62.96 64.92 6.14
C SER A 644 62.73 66.14 7.02
N ALA A 645 61.99 66.00 8.14
CA ALA A 645 61.84 67.04 9.14
C ALA A 645 63.18 67.39 9.80
N GLN A 646 64.00 66.39 10.12
CA GLN A 646 65.36 66.61 10.64
C GLN A 646 66.26 67.32 9.62
N LEU A 647 66.28 66.89 8.36
CA LEU A 647 67.02 67.55 7.28
C LEU A 647 66.53 68.99 7.04
N GLY A 648 65.22 69.22 7.06
CA GLY A 648 64.64 70.56 6.95
C GLY A 648 65.09 71.47 8.09
N SER A 649 65.11 70.97 9.33
CA SER A 649 65.62 71.71 10.49
C SER A 649 67.13 72.00 10.37
N ALA A 650 67.91 71.06 9.86
CA ALA A 650 69.35 71.25 9.63
C ALA A 650 69.63 72.29 8.54
N ILE A 651 68.88 72.29 7.44
CA ILE A 651 68.98 73.29 6.36
C ILE A 651 68.58 74.69 6.86
N LEU A 652 67.50 74.80 7.64
CA LEU A 652 67.10 76.06 8.27
C LEU A 652 68.17 76.57 9.24
N SER A 653 68.81 75.66 10.00
CA SER A 653 69.94 76.04 10.87
C SER A 653 71.15 76.55 10.08
N LEU A 654 71.42 75.98 8.91
CA LEU A 654 72.50 76.39 8.01
C LEU A 654 72.19 77.72 7.30
N GLN A 655 70.94 77.99 6.93
CA GLN A 655 70.50 79.30 6.41
C GLN A 655 70.55 80.41 7.47
N ASN A 656 70.23 80.09 8.73
CA ASN A 656 70.40 81.02 9.85
C ASN A 656 71.89 81.30 10.14
N GLN A 657 72.78 80.33 9.91
CA GLN A 657 74.22 80.57 9.99
C GLN A 657 74.74 81.40 8.82
N SER A 658 74.21 81.27 7.60
CA SER A 658 74.65 82.08 6.44
C SER A 658 74.20 83.55 6.54
N THR A 659 73.00 83.81 7.07
CA THR A 659 72.51 85.17 7.35
C THR A 659 73.25 85.85 8.52
N SER A 660 73.77 85.08 9.49
CA SER A 660 74.65 85.62 10.54
C SER A 660 76.05 86.04 10.02
N ARG A 661 76.46 85.55 8.85
CA ARG A 661 77.79 85.78 8.28
C ARG A 661 77.86 86.93 7.27
N SER A 662 76.73 87.51 6.86
CA SER A 662 76.67 88.72 6.02
C SER A 662 76.32 90.00 6.79
N GLY A 663 76.31 89.94 8.13
CA GLY A 663 76.01 91.05 9.03
C GLY A 663 77.16 91.42 9.97
N GLY A 664 78.41 91.16 9.57
CA GLY A 664 79.63 91.53 10.28
C GLY A 664 80.64 92.17 9.36
#